data_AF-A0A4U6XNX5-F1
#
_entry.id   AF-A0A4U6XNX5-F1
#
_cell.length_a   1.000
_cell.length_b   1.000
_cell.length_c   1.000
_cell.angle_alpha   90.00
_cell.angle_beta   90.00
_cell.angle_gamma   90.00
#
_symmetry.space_group_name_H-M   'P 1'
#
loop_
_entity.id
_entity.type
_entity.pdbx_description
1 polymer ?
#
loop_
_entity_poly.entity_id
_entity_poly.type
_entity_poly.pdbx_seq_one_letter_code
_entity_poly.pdbx_strand_id
1 'polypeptide(L)'
;MATITQQEHALTESYELADASKQGPSRDDVPEPATRLPEAGEEEGLDKRTLLKLVAAGFSFFISGVNDGSVGPLLPYMIRDYDISTAVVSIVYGANFLGWFLAALTNTYLGQKFNLGGLLTFGAFFQLLAHALRVWRAPFPLFVVTFWLVCLGQAYQDAGANAYVASVKAAHRWLAFIHALYMAGCLVAPFVATPIASAGGGGGEASSRWYLFYIFPLAIGAVNLALTFYAFRDTIKLGREPGSPEQGGPQSQTDAGEEKKKKTKSASQLVKLTLMTKSLWMISLFFFFLLGATITASGWIVEYLVEIRHGNLGQMGYVPAGFNGGAMLGRLLLAEPTYRLGERRMVLVYVVLCIAFQLVFWLYAFPPTRSRDRSSPWVVPPADEVFHSVPNIIAASVAVSFVGFFSGPFFATGISVGSKLFSPEIQPTALSFVFVFGQVGGSIFPVITGILASRNGAGILQPVLVALIAGTGISWLLVPKPKQSGFIAPRIMSPAIPERCTVLVIGGGPGGSYAASALAREGIDVVVLEGDKFPRYHIGESMLASMRHMLRFIDLEAKFDSYGFIKKARETMDDGPPPFSPPGAAFKLNKEKRPGYTDFLAAGGPGNYAWNVVRSEADQLMFQHAGECGARVFDAVKVKSIRFEDATTVPEGEPNLRPGRPVAAVYEVTETKETGEIAFDYVVDASGRAGLLSTKYMKNRRYNQGLKNVANWGYWEGCNQYAPGTPRENSPFFEALTDESGWAWFIPLHNGKASVGVVMNQKLAAHKKQQQGGPGGSTAFYHESLKLAPELRSVLVGDGRLVSDVKSASDYSYSASSYAFPHARVVGDAGCFIDPFFSSGVHIALTGALSAATTIAASIRGDSDEAAAAEWHSKKVAAAYTRFLLVVLSAYKQMRFQGDPVLSDFDEDNFDRAFSFFRPIIQGTADAANGNLSQDELNKTLEFCAHAFEPVSPEADKEKVMKAVSGLSAAAAAAAATAPAGSEFNPDLSVEEQNAVKHIRARTMMRTEDTFNINTFGTDAIVGYVPNLVRGSLGLKKAEETNGVVVVAA
;
A
#
# COMPACT_ATOMS: atom_id res chain seq x y z
N MET A 1 48.99 14.04 41.58
CA MET A 1 49.57 15.18 40.85
C MET A 1 48.43 16.01 40.27
N ALA A 2 48.32 17.28 40.70
CA ALA A 2 47.56 18.42 40.16
C ALA A 2 46.05 18.23 39.87
N THR A 3 45.09 18.64 40.74
CA THR A 3 44.53 20.00 41.00
C THR A 3 43.88 20.63 39.76
N ILE A 4 42.58 20.98 39.74
CA ILE A 4 41.97 22.30 40.05
C ILE A 4 40.42 22.09 40.01
N THR A 5 39.64 22.10 41.10
CA THR A 5 38.96 23.20 41.85
C THR A 5 38.38 24.39 41.06
N GLN A 6 37.04 24.48 41.01
CA GLN A 6 36.33 25.74 41.26
C GLN A 6 34.88 25.47 41.67
N GLN A 7 34.58 25.77 42.95
CA GLN A 7 33.26 26.08 43.48
C GLN A 7 32.93 27.54 43.13
N GLU A 8 31.66 27.84 42.84
CA GLU A 8 31.08 29.10 43.30
C GLU A 8 29.56 28.97 43.53
N HIS A 9 29.09 29.78 44.45
CA HIS A 9 27.95 29.59 45.35
C HIS A 9 26.76 30.49 44.96
N ALA A 10 25.55 30.02 45.30
CA ALA A 10 24.38 30.78 45.78
C ALA A 10 23.72 31.86 44.89
N LEU A 11 22.39 31.77 44.73
CA LEU A 11 21.44 32.52 45.58
C LEU A 11 19.98 32.14 45.25
N THR A 12 19.25 31.93 46.33
CA THR A 12 17.80 31.78 46.52
C THR A 12 17.01 32.99 46.04
N GLU A 13 15.84 32.74 45.42
CA GLU A 13 14.67 33.61 45.62
C GLU A 13 13.37 32.81 45.52
N SER A 14 12.66 32.81 46.64
CA SER A 14 11.32 32.31 46.88
C SER A 14 10.27 33.27 46.31
N TYR A 15 9.24 32.76 45.64
CA TYR A 15 7.95 33.46 45.59
C TYR A 15 6.79 32.50 45.82
N GLU A 16 5.95 32.91 46.75
CA GLU A 16 4.82 32.20 47.34
C GLU A 16 3.63 32.08 46.40
N LEU A 17 2.83 31.05 46.69
CA LEU A 17 1.52 30.73 46.13
C LEU A 17 0.52 31.87 46.34
N ALA A 18 -0.20 32.22 45.26
CA ALA A 18 -1.48 32.92 45.34
C ALA A 18 -2.60 31.95 44.93
N ASP A 19 -3.40 31.59 45.93
CA ASP A 19 -4.67 30.91 45.85
C ASP A 19 -5.71 31.81 45.16
N ALA A 20 -6.38 31.28 44.14
CA ALA A 20 -7.56 31.89 43.55
C ALA A 20 -8.56 30.80 43.13
N SER A 21 -9.09 30.12 44.14
CA SER A 21 -10.41 29.49 44.04
C SER A 21 -11.51 30.55 43.82
N LYS A 22 -12.55 30.13 43.09
CA LYS A 22 -13.85 30.79 42.83
C LYS A 22 -13.99 31.53 41.50
N GLN A 23 -14.53 30.82 40.51
CA GLN A 23 -15.74 31.20 39.78
C GLN A 23 -16.13 30.06 38.82
N GLY A 24 -17.11 29.25 39.23
CA GLY A 24 -17.80 28.34 38.32
C GLY A 24 -18.92 29.09 37.59
N PRO A 25 -19.09 28.93 36.27
CA PRO A 25 -20.30 29.35 35.60
C PRO A 25 -21.43 28.34 35.81
N SER A 26 -22.63 28.89 35.75
CA SER A 26 -23.93 28.40 36.15
C SER A 26 -24.53 27.31 35.26
N ARG A 27 -25.55 26.67 35.83
CA ARG A 27 -26.21 25.42 35.44
C ARG A 27 -27.31 25.59 34.38
N ASP A 28 -27.15 26.48 33.40
CA ASP A 28 -28.22 26.80 32.43
C ASP A 28 -27.83 26.74 30.93
N ASP A 29 -26.62 26.32 30.57
CA ASP A 29 -26.24 26.08 29.16
C ASP A 29 -26.02 24.59 28.88
N VAL A 30 -27.07 23.78 29.07
CA VAL A 30 -27.14 22.40 28.59
C VAL A 30 -27.95 22.36 27.30
N PRO A 31 -27.34 22.20 26.11
CA PRO A 31 -28.04 21.61 24.99
C PRO A 31 -28.14 20.10 25.25
N GLU A 32 -29.36 19.57 25.22
CA GLU A 32 -29.65 18.14 25.33
C GLU A 32 -28.72 17.27 24.45
N PRO A 33 -28.31 16.08 24.92
CA PRO A 33 -27.59 15.13 24.09
C PRO A 33 -28.55 14.64 23.00
N ALA A 34 -28.29 15.06 21.76
CA ALA A 34 -28.93 14.50 20.57
C ALA A 34 -28.61 13.00 20.49
N THR A 35 -29.47 12.20 21.09
CA THR A 35 -29.48 10.74 21.00
C THR A 35 -30.10 10.38 19.65
N ARG A 36 -29.26 10.37 18.62
CA ARG A 36 -29.47 9.52 17.44
C ARG A 36 -28.15 8.84 17.10
N LEU A 37 -28.18 7.52 17.18
CA LEU A 37 -27.20 6.63 16.58
C LEU A 37 -27.10 6.96 15.07
N PRO A 38 -25.91 7.03 14.46
CA PRO A 38 -25.81 6.94 13.01
C PRO A 38 -26.15 5.49 12.62
N GLU A 39 -27.23 5.33 11.87
CA GLU A 39 -27.55 4.09 11.17
C GLU A 39 -26.44 3.74 10.17
N ALA A 40 -26.41 2.47 9.76
CA ALA A 40 -25.39 1.87 8.90
C ALA A 40 -24.88 2.78 7.77
N GLY A 41 -23.59 3.14 7.84
CA GLY A 41 -22.78 3.60 6.70
C GLY A 41 -23.33 4.78 5.90
N GLU A 42 -23.40 5.97 6.50
CA GLU A 42 -23.40 7.20 5.70
C GLU A 42 -21.95 7.55 5.32
N GLU A 43 -21.60 7.36 4.03
CA GLU A 43 -20.46 8.05 3.42
C GLU A 43 -20.60 9.53 3.78
N GLU A 44 -19.61 10.14 4.46
CA GLU A 44 -19.59 11.60 4.64
C GLU A 44 -19.75 12.24 3.25
N GLY A 45 -20.95 12.77 2.98
CA GLY A 45 -21.30 13.33 1.70
C GLY A 45 -20.34 14.46 1.36
N LEU A 46 -19.99 14.59 0.07
CA LEU A 46 -19.16 15.70 -0.38
C LEU A 46 -19.73 17.03 0.10
N ASP A 47 -18.87 17.86 0.69
CA ASP A 47 -19.23 19.23 1.05
C ASP A 47 -19.88 19.95 -0.16
N LYS A 48 -20.95 20.71 0.10
CA LYS A 48 -21.80 21.35 -0.92
C LYS A 48 -20.98 22.22 -1.87
N ARG A 49 -19.90 22.84 -1.38
CA ARG A 49 -19.00 23.66 -2.20
C ARG A 49 -18.15 22.82 -3.15
N THR A 50 -17.68 21.66 -2.69
CA THR A 50 -16.94 20.70 -3.52
C THR A 50 -17.87 20.11 -4.58
N LEU A 51 -19.10 19.74 -4.21
CA LEU A 51 -20.10 19.27 -5.16
C LEU A 51 -20.42 20.34 -6.22
N LEU A 52 -20.60 21.60 -5.82
CA LEU A 52 -20.83 22.71 -6.77
C LEU A 52 -19.68 22.86 -7.77
N LYS A 53 -18.42 22.78 -7.32
CA LYS A 53 -17.24 22.85 -8.19
C LYS A 53 -17.15 21.64 -9.14
N LEU A 54 -17.49 20.45 -8.68
CA LEU A 54 -17.57 19.23 -9.50
C LEU A 54 -18.67 19.33 -10.57
N VAL A 55 -19.84 19.85 -10.21
CA VAL A 55 -20.94 20.10 -11.15
C VAL A 55 -20.56 21.16 -12.18
N ALA A 56 -19.91 22.26 -11.74
CA ALA A 56 -19.43 23.30 -12.65
C ALA A 56 -18.37 22.76 -13.64
N ALA A 57 -17.41 21.98 -13.15
CA ALA A 57 -16.42 21.29 -13.99
C ALA A 57 -17.08 20.33 -14.99
N GLY A 58 -18.06 19.55 -14.52
CA GLY A 58 -18.84 18.66 -15.37
C GLY A 58 -19.66 19.38 -16.43
N PHE A 59 -20.24 20.54 -16.11
CA PHE A 59 -21.01 21.36 -17.05
C PHE A 59 -20.11 21.99 -18.13
N SER A 60 -18.88 22.39 -17.77
CA SER A 60 -17.88 22.80 -18.76
C SER A 60 -17.58 21.68 -19.76
N PHE A 61 -17.41 20.45 -19.28
CA PHE A 61 -17.20 19.27 -20.13
C PHE A 61 -18.40 19.00 -21.04
N PHE A 62 -19.61 19.14 -20.53
CA PHE A 62 -20.84 18.99 -21.31
C PHE A 62 -20.88 19.93 -22.52
N ILE A 63 -20.48 21.19 -22.37
CA ILE A 63 -20.50 22.18 -23.46
C ILE A 63 -19.44 21.87 -24.51
N SER A 64 -18.22 21.54 -24.08
CA SER A 64 -17.17 21.02 -24.95
C SER A 64 -17.69 19.85 -25.79
N GLY A 65 -18.40 18.92 -25.14
CA GLY A 65 -19.05 17.80 -25.81
C GLY A 65 -20.13 18.20 -26.80
N VAL A 66 -20.97 19.19 -26.48
CA VAL A 66 -21.99 19.71 -27.40
C VAL A 66 -21.34 20.31 -28.65
N ASN A 67 -20.24 21.05 -28.49
CA ASN A 67 -19.49 21.58 -29.62
C ASN A 67 -18.94 20.44 -30.50
N ASP A 68 -18.21 19.50 -29.89
CA ASP A 68 -17.48 18.47 -30.64
C ASP A 68 -18.42 17.43 -31.27
N GLY A 69 -19.49 17.04 -30.57
CA GLY A 69 -20.49 16.10 -31.09
C GLY A 69 -21.39 16.67 -32.20
N SER A 70 -21.39 17.99 -32.39
CA SER A 70 -22.17 18.64 -33.46
C SER A 70 -21.48 18.59 -34.81
N VAL A 71 -20.15 18.46 -34.84
CA VAL A 71 -19.36 18.59 -36.07
C VAL A 71 -19.78 17.53 -37.10
N GLY A 72 -19.85 16.26 -36.71
CA GLY A 72 -20.21 15.16 -37.61
C GLY A 72 -21.58 15.33 -38.30
N PRO A 73 -22.67 15.54 -37.54
CA PRO A 73 -24.00 15.78 -38.12
C PRO A 73 -24.09 17.02 -39.02
N LEU A 74 -23.33 18.07 -38.73
CA LEU A 74 -23.37 19.34 -39.49
C LEU A 74 -22.43 19.36 -40.70
N LEU A 75 -21.35 18.58 -40.68
CA LEU A 75 -20.30 18.57 -41.71
C LEU A 75 -20.84 18.31 -43.13
N PRO A 76 -21.75 17.35 -43.38
CA PRO A 76 -22.38 17.17 -44.68
C PRO A 76 -23.13 18.41 -45.18
N TYR A 77 -23.79 19.14 -44.28
CA TYR A 77 -24.48 20.38 -44.63
C TYR A 77 -23.50 21.50 -44.92
N MET A 78 -22.40 21.60 -44.17
CA MET A 78 -21.34 22.58 -44.44
C MET A 78 -20.67 22.38 -45.80
N ILE A 79 -20.35 21.12 -46.16
CA ILE A 79 -19.79 20.74 -47.46
C ILE A 79 -20.69 21.25 -48.60
N ARG A 80 -22.00 20.98 -48.49
CA ARG A 80 -22.99 21.33 -49.51
C ARG A 80 -23.34 22.81 -49.53
N ASP A 81 -23.35 23.46 -48.37
CA ASP A 81 -23.74 24.87 -48.22
C ASP A 81 -22.64 25.83 -48.64
N TYR A 82 -21.38 25.56 -48.30
CA TYR A 82 -20.22 26.36 -48.75
C TYR A 82 -19.67 25.92 -50.11
N ASP A 83 -20.17 24.83 -50.68
CA ASP A 83 -19.67 24.21 -51.92
C ASP A 83 -18.16 23.92 -51.86
N ILE A 84 -17.76 23.16 -50.83
CA ILE A 84 -16.35 22.84 -50.54
C ILE A 84 -16.12 21.33 -50.47
N SER A 85 -14.91 20.87 -50.76
CA SER A 85 -14.56 19.45 -50.67
C SER A 85 -14.35 18.97 -49.22
N THR A 86 -14.38 17.66 -49.03
CA THR A 86 -14.00 17.01 -47.75
C THR A 86 -12.60 17.40 -47.29
N ALA A 87 -11.67 17.68 -48.21
CA ALA A 87 -10.34 18.15 -47.87
C ALA A 87 -10.38 19.57 -47.27
N VAL A 88 -11.13 20.49 -47.87
CA VAL A 88 -11.23 21.89 -47.41
C VAL A 88 -11.97 21.98 -46.06
N VAL A 89 -13.07 21.24 -45.90
CA VAL A 89 -13.81 21.25 -44.62
C VAL A 89 -12.97 20.70 -43.47
N SER A 90 -12.04 19.77 -43.75
CA SER A 90 -11.18 19.17 -42.72
C SER A 90 -10.22 20.15 -42.02
N ILE A 91 -10.00 21.34 -42.60
CA ILE A 91 -9.18 22.41 -41.99
C ILE A 91 -9.69 22.79 -40.60
N VAL A 92 -10.98 22.63 -40.31
CA VAL A 92 -11.56 22.88 -38.96
C VAL A 92 -10.88 22.03 -37.88
N TYR A 93 -10.50 20.78 -38.20
CA TYR A 93 -9.76 19.92 -37.25
C TYR A 93 -8.32 20.42 -37.05
N GLY A 94 -7.68 20.95 -38.09
CA GLY A 94 -6.38 21.62 -37.95
C GLY A 94 -6.45 22.88 -37.08
N ALA A 95 -7.53 23.65 -37.18
CA ALA A 95 -7.75 24.82 -36.32
C ALA A 95 -7.96 24.43 -34.85
N ASN A 96 -8.64 23.31 -34.56
CA ASN A 96 -8.76 22.78 -33.21
C ASN A 96 -7.40 22.52 -32.56
N PHE A 97 -6.48 21.87 -33.28
CA PHE A 97 -5.11 21.61 -32.80
C PHE A 97 -4.39 22.90 -32.39
N LEU A 98 -4.46 23.96 -33.21
CA LEU A 98 -3.77 25.22 -32.91
C LEU A 98 -4.24 25.85 -31.58
N GLY A 99 -5.51 25.64 -31.21
CA GLY A 99 -6.07 26.12 -29.95
C GLY A 99 -5.45 25.37 -28.76
N TRP A 100 -5.43 24.04 -28.84
CA TRP A 100 -4.79 23.18 -27.84
C TRP A 100 -3.28 23.39 -27.73
N PHE A 101 -2.58 23.58 -28.86
CA PHE A 101 -1.15 23.84 -28.88
C PHE A 101 -0.80 25.17 -28.18
N LEU A 102 -1.57 26.24 -28.47
CA LEU A 102 -1.36 27.52 -27.78
C LEU A 102 -1.66 27.41 -26.29
N ALA A 103 -2.72 26.70 -25.90
CA ALA A 103 -2.99 26.40 -24.50
C ALA A 103 -1.83 25.65 -23.85
N ALA A 104 -1.22 24.65 -24.50
CA ALA A 104 -0.05 23.92 -23.98
C ALA A 104 1.09 24.84 -23.54
N LEU A 105 1.43 25.82 -24.40
CA LEU A 105 2.55 26.73 -24.20
C LEU A 105 2.26 27.76 -23.12
N THR A 106 1.00 28.14 -22.96
CA THR A 106 0.57 29.24 -22.11
C THR A 106 -0.01 28.79 -20.79
N ASN A 107 -0.57 27.57 -20.68
CA ASN A 107 -1.28 27.08 -19.50
C ASN A 107 -0.41 27.12 -18.24
N THR A 108 0.87 26.75 -18.34
CA THR A 108 1.81 26.80 -17.20
C THR A 108 2.09 28.25 -16.76
N TYR A 109 2.19 29.19 -17.70
CA TYR A 109 2.42 30.61 -17.40
C TYR A 109 1.16 31.31 -16.89
N LEU A 110 0.01 30.97 -17.47
CA LEU A 110 -1.30 31.46 -17.08
C LEU A 110 -1.68 30.90 -15.72
N GLY A 111 -1.46 29.63 -15.42
CA GLY A 111 -1.69 29.04 -14.10
C GLY A 111 -0.79 29.60 -12.98
N GLN A 112 0.32 30.25 -13.33
CA GLN A 112 1.14 31.00 -12.36
C GLN A 112 0.63 32.42 -12.12
N LYS A 113 -0.12 33.01 -13.07
CA LYS A 113 -0.66 34.39 -13.00
C LYS A 113 -2.14 34.44 -12.62
N PHE A 114 -2.90 33.45 -13.07
CA PHE A 114 -4.31 33.20 -12.80
C PHE A 114 -4.39 31.96 -11.92
N ASN A 115 -5.05 32.11 -10.77
CA ASN A 115 -5.47 30.97 -9.97
C ASN A 115 -6.53 30.13 -10.75
N LEU A 116 -6.83 28.92 -10.29
CA LEU A 116 -7.67 27.93 -10.98
C LEU A 116 -9.00 28.50 -11.53
N GLY A 117 -9.73 29.27 -10.72
CA GLY A 117 -11.00 29.89 -11.14
C GLY A 117 -10.86 30.92 -12.25
N GLY A 118 -9.74 31.66 -12.27
CA GLY A 118 -9.43 32.62 -13.32
C GLY A 118 -9.24 31.91 -14.66
N LEU A 119 -8.52 30.78 -14.67
CA LEU A 119 -8.28 29.97 -15.85
C LEU A 119 -9.57 29.36 -16.43
N LEU A 120 -10.43 28.79 -15.57
CA LEU A 120 -11.71 28.19 -15.97
C LEU A 120 -12.68 29.21 -16.55
N THR A 121 -12.78 30.39 -15.91
CA THR A 121 -13.64 31.49 -16.36
C THR A 121 -13.14 32.07 -17.68
N PHE A 122 -11.82 32.24 -17.82
CA PHE A 122 -11.20 32.71 -19.05
C PHE A 122 -11.42 31.76 -20.23
N GLY A 123 -11.37 30.44 -19.97
CA GLY A 123 -11.74 29.43 -20.96
C GLY A 123 -13.22 29.50 -21.37
N ALA A 124 -14.14 29.71 -20.42
CA ALA A 124 -15.58 29.85 -20.69
C ALA A 124 -15.86 31.04 -21.63
N PHE A 125 -15.17 32.16 -21.41
CA PHE A 125 -15.32 33.37 -22.22
C PHE A 125 -14.96 33.12 -23.69
N PHE A 126 -13.85 32.43 -23.98
CA PHE A 126 -13.45 32.14 -25.36
C PHE A 126 -14.44 31.20 -26.07
N GLN A 127 -14.97 30.20 -25.37
CA GLN A 127 -16.02 29.33 -25.93
C GLN A 127 -17.29 30.13 -26.26
N LEU A 128 -17.73 30.99 -25.34
CA LEU A 128 -18.90 31.85 -25.56
C LEU A 128 -18.72 32.78 -26.75
N LEU A 129 -17.54 33.42 -26.86
CA LEU A 129 -17.19 34.31 -27.97
C LEU A 129 -17.21 33.56 -29.31
N ALA A 130 -16.62 32.35 -29.35
CA ALA A 130 -16.63 31.52 -30.55
C ALA A 130 -18.06 31.16 -30.99
N HIS A 131 -18.94 30.79 -30.05
CA HIS A 131 -20.33 30.46 -30.37
C HIS A 131 -21.13 31.69 -30.83
N ALA A 132 -20.91 32.86 -30.24
CA ALA A 132 -21.55 34.11 -30.68
C ALA A 132 -21.23 34.44 -32.15
N LEU A 133 -20.00 34.15 -32.58
CA LEU A 133 -19.56 34.33 -33.96
C LEU A 133 -20.13 33.29 -34.94
N ARG A 134 -20.79 32.23 -34.47
CA ARG A 134 -21.32 31.12 -35.27
C ARG A 134 -22.84 31.09 -35.45
N VAL A 135 -23.59 32.00 -34.80
CA VAL A 135 -25.08 32.04 -34.85
C VAL A 135 -25.64 32.48 -36.22
N TRP A 136 -24.77 32.80 -37.17
CA TRP A 136 -25.11 33.25 -38.51
C TRP A 136 -24.23 32.54 -39.54
N ARG A 137 -24.56 32.70 -40.83
CA ARG A 137 -23.77 32.15 -41.95
C ARG A 137 -22.46 32.92 -42.15
N ALA A 138 -21.50 32.70 -41.27
CA ALA A 138 -20.19 33.35 -41.32
C ALA A 138 -19.39 32.96 -42.58
N PRO A 139 -18.51 33.82 -43.11
CA PRO A 139 -17.55 33.41 -44.14
C PRO A 139 -16.72 32.22 -43.65
N PHE A 140 -16.50 31.22 -44.51
CA PHE A 140 -15.83 29.98 -44.12
C PHE A 140 -14.49 30.17 -43.39
N PRO A 141 -13.59 31.11 -43.78
CA PRO A 141 -12.36 31.36 -43.01
C PRO A 141 -12.61 31.86 -41.58
N LEU A 142 -13.58 32.76 -41.39
CA LEU A 142 -13.97 33.22 -40.05
C LEU A 142 -14.53 32.06 -39.23
N PHE A 143 -15.35 31.22 -39.86
CA PHE A 143 -15.88 30.02 -39.24
C PHE A 143 -14.76 29.06 -38.79
N VAL A 144 -13.71 28.84 -39.61
CA VAL A 144 -12.53 28.06 -39.21
C VAL A 144 -11.81 28.70 -38.01
N VAL A 145 -11.63 30.02 -37.96
CA VAL A 145 -11.00 30.70 -36.81
C VAL A 145 -11.78 30.49 -35.51
N THR A 146 -13.11 30.39 -35.57
CA THR A 146 -13.90 30.11 -34.35
C THR A 146 -13.61 28.72 -33.76
N PHE A 147 -13.17 27.74 -34.56
CA PHE A 147 -12.73 26.42 -34.06
C PHE A 147 -11.45 26.51 -33.25
N TRP A 148 -10.53 27.38 -33.67
CA TRP A 148 -9.35 27.71 -32.87
C TRP A 148 -9.72 28.36 -31.52
N LEU A 149 -10.64 29.34 -31.53
CA LEU A 149 -11.09 30.04 -30.32
C LEU A 149 -11.82 29.11 -29.33
N VAL A 150 -12.77 28.30 -29.82
CA VAL A 150 -13.53 27.40 -28.94
C VAL A 150 -12.61 26.33 -28.32
N CYS A 151 -11.69 25.75 -29.11
CA CYS A 151 -10.76 24.75 -28.60
C CYS A 151 -9.70 25.34 -27.66
N LEU A 152 -9.28 26.59 -27.85
CA LEU A 152 -8.43 27.30 -26.90
C LEU A 152 -9.15 27.44 -25.54
N GLY A 153 -10.41 27.83 -25.56
CA GLY A 153 -11.23 27.95 -24.34
C GLY A 153 -11.50 26.61 -23.67
N GLN A 154 -11.82 25.58 -24.45
CA GLN A 154 -11.98 24.20 -23.99
C GLN A 154 -10.70 23.66 -23.37
N ALA A 155 -9.53 23.90 -23.98
CA ALA A 155 -8.26 23.42 -23.46
C ALA A 155 -7.94 23.94 -22.05
N TYR A 156 -8.22 25.23 -21.78
CA TYR A 156 -8.05 25.80 -20.44
C TYR A 156 -9.03 25.21 -19.42
N GLN A 157 -10.29 25.02 -19.82
CA GLN A 157 -11.29 24.39 -18.94
C GLN A 157 -10.95 22.93 -18.65
N ASP A 158 -10.63 22.15 -19.67
CA ASP A 158 -10.33 20.73 -19.58
C ASP A 158 -9.08 20.48 -18.71
N ALA A 159 -8.01 21.26 -18.91
CA ALA A 159 -6.80 21.13 -18.12
C ALA A 159 -7.03 21.50 -16.65
N GLY A 160 -7.71 22.63 -16.39
CA GLY A 160 -7.99 23.10 -15.02
C GLY A 160 -8.95 22.17 -14.28
N ALA A 161 -10.04 21.74 -14.93
CA ALA A 161 -11.04 20.87 -14.32
C ALA A 161 -10.51 19.46 -14.08
N ASN A 162 -9.77 18.86 -15.02
CA ASN A 162 -9.13 17.56 -14.77
C ASN A 162 -8.15 17.61 -13.60
N ALA A 163 -7.33 18.66 -13.51
CA ALA A 163 -6.40 18.84 -12.40
C ALA A 163 -7.13 18.97 -11.06
N TYR A 164 -8.25 19.71 -11.02
CA TYR A 164 -9.10 19.83 -9.84
C TYR A 164 -9.74 18.50 -9.45
N VAL A 165 -10.44 17.84 -10.38
CA VAL A 165 -11.17 16.59 -10.09
C VAL A 165 -10.23 15.44 -9.70
N ALA A 166 -9.04 15.37 -10.30
CA ALA A 166 -8.02 14.39 -9.91
C ALA A 166 -7.52 14.57 -8.46
N SER A 167 -7.76 15.72 -7.82
CA SER A 167 -7.40 15.98 -6.43
C SER A 167 -8.49 15.62 -5.40
N VAL A 168 -9.70 15.26 -5.85
CA VAL A 168 -10.85 14.96 -4.98
C VAL A 168 -10.88 13.47 -4.57
N LYS A 169 -11.42 13.16 -3.37
CA LYS A 169 -11.67 11.77 -2.92
C LYS A 169 -12.47 10.99 -3.98
N ALA A 170 -12.16 9.71 -4.16
CA ALA A 170 -12.73 8.87 -5.21
C ALA A 170 -12.59 9.44 -6.64
N ALA A 171 -11.44 10.07 -6.94
CA ALA A 171 -11.14 10.72 -8.22
C ALA A 171 -11.50 9.88 -9.46
N HIS A 172 -11.37 8.54 -9.44
CA HIS A 172 -11.74 7.69 -10.57
C HIS A 172 -13.23 7.78 -10.93
N ARG A 173 -14.13 7.90 -9.94
CA ARG A 173 -15.58 8.07 -10.15
C ARG A 173 -15.89 9.46 -10.68
N TRP A 174 -15.27 10.49 -10.13
CA TRP A 174 -15.51 11.87 -10.55
C TRP A 174 -14.86 12.21 -11.89
N LEU A 175 -13.70 11.64 -12.20
CA LEU A 175 -13.11 11.67 -13.54
C LEU A 175 -14.04 10.95 -14.52
N ALA A 176 -14.54 9.76 -14.20
CA ALA A 176 -15.54 9.09 -15.04
C ALA A 176 -16.79 9.96 -15.24
N PHE A 177 -17.27 10.65 -14.20
CA PHE A 177 -18.43 11.55 -14.25
C PHE A 177 -18.23 12.75 -15.18
N ILE A 178 -17.18 13.56 -15.02
CA ILE A 178 -16.98 14.76 -15.87
C ILE A 178 -16.79 14.36 -17.34
N HIS A 179 -16.09 13.25 -17.59
CA HIS A 179 -15.90 12.71 -18.93
C HIS A 179 -17.19 12.08 -19.48
N ALA A 180 -18.04 11.51 -18.64
CA ALA A 180 -19.38 11.09 -19.04
C ALA A 180 -20.24 12.29 -19.44
N LEU A 181 -20.13 13.43 -18.73
CA LEU A 181 -20.83 14.66 -19.13
C LEU A 181 -20.33 15.23 -20.46
N TYR A 182 -19.04 15.13 -20.76
CA TYR A 182 -18.54 15.41 -22.12
C TYR A 182 -19.23 14.52 -23.16
N MET A 183 -19.29 13.20 -22.93
CA MET A 183 -20.00 12.30 -23.86
C MET A 183 -21.50 12.56 -23.89
N ALA A 184 -22.11 13.01 -22.79
CA ALA A 184 -23.51 13.42 -22.75
C ALA A 184 -23.74 14.65 -23.63
N GLY A 185 -22.82 15.61 -23.63
CA GLY A 185 -22.82 16.72 -24.59
C GLY A 185 -22.73 16.23 -26.03
N CYS A 186 -21.79 15.31 -26.30
CA CYS A 186 -21.65 14.71 -27.63
C CYS A 186 -22.89 13.92 -28.07
N LEU A 187 -23.63 13.33 -27.11
CA LEU A 187 -24.88 12.62 -27.34
C LEU A 187 -26.02 13.59 -27.66
N VAL A 188 -26.14 14.68 -26.90
CA VAL A 188 -27.21 15.68 -27.07
C VAL A 188 -27.05 16.45 -28.38
N ALA A 189 -25.82 16.76 -28.79
CA ALA A 189 -25.57 17.57 -29.98
C ALA A 189 -26.24 17.05 -31.26
N PRO A 190 -26.11 15.78 -31.67
CA PRO A 190 -26.84 15.22 -32.80
C PRO A 190 -28.36 15.41 -32.75
N PHE A 191 -28.98 15.24 -31.57
CA PHE A 191 -30.43 15.39 -31.38
C PHE A 191 -30.92 16.84 -31.53
N VAL A 192 -30.05 17.81 -31.34
CA VAL A 192 -30.38 19.24 -31.56
C VAL A 192 -29.97 19.68 -32.97
N ALA A 193 -28.76 19.30 -33.41
CA ALA A 193 -28.18 19.71 -34.68
C ALA A 193 -28.95 19.15 -35.88
N THR A 194 -29.35 17.87 -35.83
CA THR A 194 -29.94 17.18 -36.98
C THR A 194 -31.33 17.72 -37.34
N PRO A 195 -32.28 17.91 -36.39
CA PRO A 195 -33.54 18.57 -36.69
C PRO A 195 -33.37 19.98 -37.25
N ILE A 196 -32.48 20.80 -36.66
CA ILE A 196 -32.25 22.18 -37.10
C ILE A 196 -31.67 22.23 -38.51
N ALA A 197 -30.68 21.38 -38.81
CA ALA A 197 -30.04 21.33 -40.12
C ALA A 197 -30.97 20.73 -41.20
N SER A 198 -31.84 19.77 -40.84
CA SER A 198 -32.77 19.12 -41.78
C SER A 198 -34.09 19.86 -41.98
N ALA A 199 -34.49 20.76 -41.07
CA ALA A 199 -35.74 21.50 -41.12
C ALA A 199 -35.94 22.34 -42.40
N GLY A 200 -34.86 22.70 -43.10
CA GLY A 200 -34.93 23.42 -44.37
C GLY A 200 -35.00 22.55 -45.63
N GLY A 201 -34.90 21.22 -45.52
CA GLY A 201 -34.55 20.33 -46.64
C GLY A 201 -35.67 19.45 -47.20
N GLY A 202 -36.94 19.79 -46.97
CA GLY A 202 -38.10 19.04 -47.46
C GLY A 202 -38.59 19.51 -48.84
N GLY A 203 -37.72 19.48 -49.86
CA GLY A 203 -38.10 19.73 -51.25
C GLY A 203 -37.87 21.16 -51.75
N GLY A 204 -36.98 21.30 -52.74
CA GLY A 204 -36.85 22.47 -53.62
C GLY A 204 -36.40 23.78 -52.96
N GLU A 205 -35.16 24.19 -53.21
CA GLU A 205 -34.63 25.57 -53.07
C GLU A 205 -34.37 26.18 -51.67
N ALA A 206 -34.86 25.64 -50.55
CA ALA A 206 -34.50 26.19 -49.24
C ALA A 206 -33.12 25.70 -48.73
N SER A 207 -32.12 26.59 -48.66
CA SER A 207 -30.81 26.29 -48.08
C SER A 207 -30.92 25.92 -46.59
N SER A 208 -30.24 24.83 -46.17
CA SER A 208 -30.19 24.40 -44.77
C SER A 208 -29.68 25.53 -43.85
N ARG A 209 -30.38 25.77 -42.73
CA ARG A 209 -29.99 26.77 -41.72
C ARG A 209 -29.21 26.15 -40.57
N TRP A 210 -28.29 25.25 -40.90
CA TRP A 210 -27.49 24.47 -39.96
C TRP A 210 -26.76 25.34 -38.91
N TYR A 211 -26.35 26.56 -39.26
CA TYR A 211 -25.68 27.51 -38.35
C TYR A 211 -26.55 27.93 -37.15
N LEU A 212 -27.89 27.84 -37.23
CA LEU A 212 -28.78 28.16 -36.10
C LEU A 212 -28.62 27.20 -34.92
N PHE A 213 -28.01 26.02 -35.13
CA PHE A 213 -27.62 25.12 -34.05
C PHE A 213 -26.80 25.86 -32.99
N TYR A 214 -25.91 26.79 -33.39
CA TYR A 214 -24.99 27.46 -32.48
C TYR A 214 -25.66 28.42 -31.47
N ILE A 215 -26.96 28.70 -31.60
CA ILE A 215 -27.75 29.36 -30.56
C ILE A 215 -27.77 28.52 -29.27
N PHE A 216 -27.86 27.19 -29.41
CA PHE A 216 -27.87 26.27 -28.27
C PHE A 216 -26.57 26.32 -27.45
N PRO A 217 -25.36 26.06 -28.02
CA PRO A 217 -24.10 26.20 -27.30
C PRO A 217 -23.81 27.63 -26.83
N LEU A 218 -24.31 28.67 -27.52
CA LEU A 218 -24.22 30.06 -27.03
C LEU A 218 -24.99 30.23 -25.70
N ALA A 219 -26.23 29.73 -25.62
CA ALA A 219 -27.07 29.86 -24.43
C ALA A 219 -26.48 29.11 -23.22
N ILE A 220 -26.10 27.84 -23.40
CA ILE A 220 -25.48 27.05 -22.33
C ILE A 220 -24.07 27.56 -21.99
N GLY A 221 -23.35 28.13 -22.97
CA GLY A 221 -22.07 28.80 -22.76
C GLY A 221 -22.16 29.98 -21.81
N ALA A 222 -23.24 30.77 -21.90
CA ALA A 222 -23.47 31.91 -21.00
C ALA A 222 -23.71 31.43 -19.56
N VAL A 223 -24.46 30.33 -19.41
CA VAL A 223 -24.65 29.66 -18.12
C VAL A 223 -23.32 29.14 -17.56
N ASN A 224 -22.45 28.55 -18.38
CA ASN A 224 -21.15 28.03 -17.92
C ASN A 224 -20.19 29.13 -17.48
N LEU A 225 -20.17 30.26 -18.19
CA LEU A 225 -19.40 31.42 -17.77
C LEU A 225 -19.85 31.92 -16.39
N ALA A 226 -21.17 32.04 -16.17
CA ALA A 226 -21.71 32.42 -14.87
C ALA A 226 -21.43 31.38 -13.78
N LEU A 227 -21.60 30.09 -14.09
CA LEU A 227 -21.42 28.99 -13.14
C LEU A 227 -19.96 28.81 -12.73
N THR A 228 -19.02 28.83 -13.67
CA THR A 228 -17.58 28.71 -13.38
C THR A 228 -17.07 29.92 -12.61
N PHE A 229 -17.52 31.12 -12.96
CA PHE A 229 -17.23 32.34 -12.21
C PHE A 229 -17.73 32.24 -10.76
N TYR A 230 -18.96 31.79 -10.56
CA TYR A 230 -19.55 31.68 -9.22
C TYR A 230 -18.94 30.55 -8.37
N ALA A 231 -18.81 29.35 -8.94
CA ALA A 231 -18.34 28.15 -8.22
C ALA A 231 -16.87 28.24 -7.80
N PHE A 232 -16.04 28.94 -8.59
CA PHE A 232 -14.60 29.09 -8.33
C PHE A 232 -14.21 30.52 -7.94
N ARG A 233 -15.17 31.38 -7.57
CA ARG A 233 -14.95 32.80 -7.19
C ARG A 233 -13.89 33.01 -6.12
N ASP A 234 -13.76 32.04 -5.22
CA ASP A 234 -12.78 32.01 -4.13
C ASP A 234 -11.34 31.91 -4.61
N THR A 235 -11.15 31.41 -5.82
CA THR A 235 -9.86 31.26 -6.49
C THR A 235 -9.68 32.23 -7.66
N ILE A 236 -10.48 33.32 -7.73
CA ILE A 236 -10.32 34.36 -8.75
C ILE A 236 -9.61 35.56 -8.11
N LYS A 237 -8.28 35.60 -8.18
CA LYS A 237 -7.47 36.79 -7.83
C LYS A 237 -6.58 37.16 -9.02
N LEU A 238 -6.65 38.42 -9.45
CA LEU A 238 -5.76 38.99 -10.47
C LEU A 238 -4.54 39.60 -9.77
N GLY A 239 -3.36 39.01 -9.98
CA GLY A 239 -2.08 39.50 -9.47
C GLY A 239 -1.66 38.85 -8.16
N ARG A 240 -0.42 38.35 -8.11
CA ARG A 240 0.21 37.80 -6.91
C ARG A 240 1.34 38.73 -6.48
N GLU A 241 1.28 39.28 -5.27
CA GLU A 241 2.50 39.59 -4.54
C GLU A 241 3.15 38.25 -4.10
N PRO A 242 4.48 38.10 -4.20
CA PRO A 242 5.15 36.85 -3.92
C PRO A 242 5.21 36.61 -2.40
N GLY A 243 4.15 36.01 -1.85
CA GLY A 243 4.08 35.61 -0.44
C GLY A 243 2.66 35.67 0.10
N SER A 244 1.89 34.59 -0.03
CA SER A 244 0.71 34.30 0.80
C SER A 244 0.18 32.90 0.45
N PRO A 245 0.01 32.01 1.44
CA PRO A 245 -0.77 30.77 1.29
C PRO A 245 -2.26 31.09 1.34
N GLU A 246 -3.07 30.53 0.44
CA GLU A 246 -4.54 30.59 0.54
C GLU A 246 -5.02 29.78 1.75
N GLN A 247 -5.64 30.48 2.70
CA GLN A 247 -6.37 29.94 3.83
C GLN A 247 -7.83 29.66 3.46
N GLY A 248 -8.33 28.55 4.00
CA GLY A 248 -9.64 28.50 4.65
C GLY A 248 -9.70 27.21 5.49
N GLY A 249 -9.73 27.20 6.82
CA GLY A 249 -9.66 28.18 7.93
C GLY A 249 -9.55 27.36 9.25
N PRO A 250 -9.75 27.87 10.50
CA PRO A 250 -9.68 29.24 11.03
C PRO A 250 -8.38 29.53 11.80
N GLN A 251 -8.02 30.81 11.91
CA GLN A 251 -6.80 31.33 12.54
C GLN A 251 -6.85 31.33 14.08
N SER A 252 -5.70 31.03 14.71
CA SER A 252 -5.24 31.74 15.90
C SER A 252 -3.90 32.40 15.59
N GLN A 253 -3.81 33.70 15.86
CA GLN A 253 -2.60 34.53 15.75
C GLN A 253 -1.83 34.46 17.07
N THR A 254 -0.49 34.40 17.00
CA THR A 254 0.45 35.40 17.58
C THR A 254 1.90 35.10 17.16
N ASP A 255 2.52 36.08 16.51
CA ASP A 255 3.93 36.56 16.44
C ASP A 255 5.13 35.62 16.73
N ALA A 256 6.33 35.73 16.14
CA ALA A 256 6.95 36.40 14.98
C ALA A 256 8.44 35.97 15.00
N GLY A 257 9.08 35.69 13.84
CA GLY A 257 10.56 35.54 13.78
C GLY A 257 11.16 34.71 12.64
N GLU A 258 11.43 35.39 11.51
CA GLU A 258 12.46 35.12 10.47
C GLU A 258 12.42 33.85 9.57
N GLU A 259 11.71 33.95 8.45
CA GLU A 259 11.75 33.03 7.29
C GLU A 259 12.95 33.26 6.33
N LYS A 260 13.65 32.18 5.94
CA LYS A 260 14.47 32.11 4.72
C LYS A 260 13.66 31.54 3.54
N LYS A 261 13.34 32.39 2.56
CA LYS A 261 12.63 32.09 1.30
C LYS A 261 13.21 30.90 0.49
N LYS A 262 12.47 29.80 0.35
CA LYS A 262 12.70 28.76 -0.69
C LYS A 262 12.23 29.27 -2.07
N LYS A 263 13.12 29.34 -3.07
CA LYS A 263 12.80 29.73 -4.45
C LYS A 263 11.96 28.66 -5.16
N THR A 264 10.75 29.01 -5.61
CA THR A 264 9.91 28.21 -6.53
C THR A 264 10.59 28.06 -7.90
N LYS A 265 10.63 26.83 -8.45
CA LYS A 265 11.19 26.57 -9.79
C LYS A 265 10.41 27.33 -10.88
N SER A 266 11.11 27.81 -11.90
CA SER A 266 10.50 28.53 -13.02
C SER A 266 9.65 27.61 -13.90
N ALA A 267 8.62 28.16 -14.55
CA ALA A 267 7.78 27.43 -15.52
C ALA A 267 8.61 26.69 -16.60
N SER A 268 9.68 27.32 -17.08
CA SER A 268 10.57 26.73 -18.09
C SER A 268 11.29 25.47 -17.59
N GLN A 269 11.60 25.41 -16.29
CA GLN A 269 12.24 24.25 -15.66
C GLN A 269 11.24 23.10 -15.51
N LEU A 270 9.99 23.38 -15.15
CA LEU A 270 8.92 22.37 -15.04
C LEU A 270 8.59 21.76 -16.40
N VAL A 271 8.48 22.58 -17.45
CA VAL A 271 8.25 22.11 -18.83
C VAL A 271 9.41 21.23 -19.29
N LYS A 272 10.66 21.66 -19.08
CA LYS A 272 11.83 20.85 -19.44
C LYS A 272 11.84 19.50 -18.74
N LEU A 273 11.58 19.47 -17.42
CA LEU A 273 11.52 18.25 -16.64
C LEU A 273 10.41 17.31 -17.12
N THR A 274 9.26 17.87 -17.46
CA THR A 274 8.11 17.14 -18.00
C THR A 274 8.45 16.45 -19.31
N LEU A 275 9.01 17.17 -20.28
CA LEU A 275 9.37 16.63 -21.61
C LEU A 275 10.47 15.57 -21.56
N MET A 276 11.34 15.59 -20.54
CA MET A 276 12.37 14.56 -20.34
C MET A 276 11.81 13.25 -19.76
N THR A 277 10.54 13.21 -19.34
CA THR A 277 9.92 12.04 -18.72
C THR A 277 9.45 11.03 -19.79
N LYS A 278 10.05 9.84 -19.85
CA LYS A 278 9.69 8.80 -20.83
C LYS A 278 8.22 8.39 -20.78
N SER A 279 7.66 8.29 -19.57
CA SER A 279 6.25 7.91 -19.36
C SER A 279 5.27 8.87 -20.02
N LEU A 280 5.63 10.17 -20.16
CA LEU A 280 4.81 11.17 -20.84
C LEU A 280 4.54 10.76 -22.28
N TRP A 281 5.60 10.41 -23.01
CA TRP A 281 5.51 10.06 -24.43
C TRP A 281 4.74 8.77 -24.65
N MET A 282 4.90 7.78 -23.77
CA MET A 282 4.21 6.49 -23.85
C MET A 282 2.69 6.64 -23.64
N ILE A 283 2.26 7.37 -22.61
CA ILE A 283 0.83 7.62 -22.37
C ILE A 283 0.25 8.58 -23.42
N SER A 284 1.04 9.56 -23.88
CA SER A 284 0.63 10.46 -24.96
C SER A 284 0.38 9.73 -26.27
N LEU A 285 1.18 8.69 -26.58
CA LEU A 285 0.96 7.86 -27.77
C LEU A 285 -0.37 7.11 -27.71
N PHE A 286 -0.77 6.65 -26.53
CA PHE A 286 -2.10 6.07 -26.31
C PHE A 286 -3.22 7.07 -26.59
N PHE A 287 -3.14 8.28 -26.03
CA PHE A 287 -4.13 9.33 -26.28
C PHE A 287 -4.14 9.82 -27.74
N PHE A 288 -2.98 9.82 -28.41
CA PHE A 288 -2.84 10.18 -29.81
C PHE A 288 -3.69 9.27 -30.72
N PHE A 289 -3.59 7.95 -30.56
CA PHE A 289 -4.41 7.02 -31.33
C PHE A 289 -5.88 7.00 -30.86
N LEU A 290 -6.12 7.09 -29.56
CA LEU A 290 -7.47 7.10 -28.97
C LEU A 290 -8.31 8.27 -29.49
N LEU A 291 -7.80 9.50 -29.37
CA LEU A 291 -8.50 10.69 -29.86
C LEU A 291 -8.52 10.73 -31.37
N GLY A 292 -7.48 10.24 -32.03
CA GLY A 292 -7.47 10.00 -33.47
C GLY A 292 -8.66 9.17 -33.93
N ALA A 293 -8.88 7.99 -33.34
CA ALA A 293 -10.00 7.12 -33.68
C ALA A 293 -11.35 7.80 -33.40
N THR A 294 -11.50 8.36 -32.19
CA THR A 294 -12.77 8.91 -31.70
C THR A 294 -13.23 10.10 -32.53
N ILE A 295 -12.35 11.07 -32.79
CA ILE A 295 -12.70 12.29 -33.53
C ILE A 295 -12.88 11.98 -35.02
N THR A 296 -12.08 11.08 -35.59
CA THR A 296 -12.25 10.65 -36.99
C THR A 296 -13.60 9.95 -37.17
N ALA A 297 -13.98 9.06 -36.25
CA ALA A 297 -15.28 8.38 -36.30
C ALA A 297 -16.42 9.40 -36.17
N SER A 298 -16.36 10.26 -35.16
CA SER A 298 -17.42 11.25 -34.88
C SER A 298 -17.58 12.25 -36.02
N GLY A 299 -16.49 12.64 -36.68
CA GLY A 299 -16.51 13.63 -37.76
C GLY A 299 -17.00 13.11 -39.10
N TRP A 300 -16.67 11.86 -39.45
CA TRP A 300 -16.84 11.37 -40.83
C TRP A 300 -17.91 10.30 -41.00
N ILE A 301 -18.44 9.72 -39.92
CA ILE A 301 -19.42 8.62 -40.02
C ILE A 301 -20.69 9.03 -40.76
N VAL A 302 -21.18 10.26 -40.59
CA VAL A 302 -22.39 10.74 -41.26
C VAL A 302 -22.17 10.88 -42.76
N GLU A 303 -21.07 11.51 -43.17
CA GLU A 303 -20.73 11.63 -44.59
C GLU A 303 -20.48 10.24 -45.21
N TYR A 304 -19.82 9.31 -44.50
CA TYR A 304 -19.69 7.92 -44.94
C TYR A 304 -21.05 7.24 -45.16
N LEU A 305 -22.00 7.40 -44.23
CA LEU A 305 -23.32 6.80 -44.36
C LEU A 305 -24.12 7.40 -45.52
N VAL A 306 -23.97 8.69 -45.78
CA VAL A 306 -24.66 9.38 -46.89
C VAL A 306 -24.03 9.04 -48.23
N GLU A 307 -22.70 9.14 -48.36
CA GLU A 307 -21.98 8.95 -49.61
C GLU A 307 -21.86 7.47 -50.01
N ILE A 308 -21.51 6.59 -49.06
CA ILE A 308 -21.19 5.17 -49.34
C ILE A 308 -22.37 4.25 -49.06
N ARG A 309 -23.22 4.57 -48.08
CA ARG A 309 -24.39 3.76 -47.72
C ARG A 309 -25.71 4.35 -48.23
N HIS A 310 -25.67 5.44 -49.00
CA HIS A 310 -26.85 6.11 -49.56
C HIS A 310 -27.94 6.42 -48.52
N GLY A 311 -27.52 6.70 -47.29
CA GLY A 311 -28.42 7.02 -46.19
C GLY A 311 -29.07 8.39 -46.35
N ASN A 312 -30.31 8.54 -45.88
CA ASN A 312 -30.99 9.83 -45.87
C ASN A 312 -30.28 10.81 -44.93
N LEU A 313 -29.78 11.93 -45.45
CA LEU A 313 -29.00 12.92 -44.70
C LEU A 313 -29.71 13.41 -43.42
N GLY A 314 -31.02 13.65 -43.47
CA GLY A 314 -31.82 14.09 -42.32
C GLY A 314 -32.00 13.04 -41.22
N GLN A 315 -31.65 11.78 -41.50
CA GLN A 315 -31.71 10.66 -40.55
C GLN A 315 -30.31 10.18 -40.13
N MET A 316 -29.30 10.27 -41.01
CA MET A 316 -27.95 9.78 -40.71
C MET A 316 -27.26 10.60 -39.61
N GLY A 317 -27.67 11.86 -39.41
CA GLY A 317 -27.16 12.72 -38.35
C GLY A 317 -27.38 12.18 -36.93
N TYR A 318 -28.32 11.25 -36.72
CA TYR A 318 -28.55 10.63 -35.40
C TYR A 318 -27.62 9.44 -35.10
N VAL A 319 -26.97 8.83 -36.09
CA VAL A 319 -26.12 7.64 -35.87
C VAL A 319 -24.94 7.91 -34.92
N PRO A 320 -24.23 9.05 -34.99
CA PRO A 320 -23.23 9.43 -33.98
C PRO A 320 -23.76 9.44 -32.54
N ALA A 321 -25.06 9.69 -32.34
CA ALA A 321 -25.67 9.65 -31.01
C ALA A 321 -25.55 8.25 -30.37
N GLY A 322 -25.63 7.19 -31.17
CA GLY A 322 -25.41 5.81 -30.70
C GLY A 322 -24.00 5.61 -30.16
N PHE A 323 -22.98 6.01 -30.93
CA PHE A 323 -21.58 5.97 -30.49
C PHE A 323 -21.36 6.78 -29.21
N ASN A 324 -21.86 8.02 -29.17
CA ASN A 324 -21.68 8.92 -28.02
C ASN A 324 -22.43 8.44 -26.78
N GLY A 325 -23.65 7.92 -26.94
CA GLY A 325 -24.46 7.37 -25.86
C GLY A 325 -23.89 6.07 -25.31
N GLY A 326 -23.39 5.20 -26.19
CA GLY A 326 -22.60 4.04 -25.81
C GLY A 326 -21.41 4.47 -24.97
N ALA A 327 -20.58 5.39 -25.45
CA ALA A 327 -19.40 5.86 -24.74
C ALA A 327 -19.72 6.54 -23.39
N MET A 328 -20.83 7.27 -23.30
CA MET A 328 -21.34 7.81 -22.03
C MET A 328 -21.66 6.69 -21.03
N LEU A 329 -22.46 5.71 -21.44
CA LEU A 329 -22.83 4.56 -20.60
C LEU A 329 -21.62 3.72 -20.22
N GLY A 330 -20.69 3.51 -21.16
CA GLY A 330 -19.41 2.83 -20.91
C GLY A 330 -18.60 3.53 -19.83
N ARG A 331 -18.51 4.87 -19.87
CA ARG A 331 -17.82 5.67 -18.84
C ARG A 331 -18.42 5.52 -17.45
N LEU A 332 -19.74 5.34 -17.33
CA LEU A 332 -20.42 5.22 -16.05
C LEU A 332 -20.45 3.77 -15.53
N LEU A 333 -20.88 2.83 -16.38
CA LEU A 333 -21.17 1.45 -16.01
C LEU A 333 -19.92 0.57 -15.96
N LEU A 334 -18.95 0.80 -16.84
CA LEU A 334 -17.74 0.00 -16.88
C LEU A 334 -16.63 0.55 -15.98
N ALA A 335 -16.80 1.72 -15.32
CA ALA A 335 -15.79 2.30 -14.45
C ALA A 335 -15.40 1.38 -13.28
N GLU A 336 -16.39 0.86 -12.55
CA GLU A 336 -16.17 -0.01 -11.39
C GLU A 336 -15.63 -1.40 -11.80
N PRO A 337 -16.19 -2.10 -12.81
CA PRO A 337 -15.58 -3.34 -13.34
C PRO A 337 -14.14 -3.16 -13.83
N THR A 338 -13.86 -2.04 -14.51
CA THR A 338 -12.51 -1.73 -15.02
C THR A 338 -11.51 -1.53 -13.89
N TYR A 339 -11.95 -0.91 -12.79
CA TYR A 339 -11.13 -0.75 -11.59
C TYR A 339 -10.91 -2.11 -10.89
N ARG A 340 -11.97 -2.89 -10.63
CA ARG A 340 -11.90 -4.17 -9.90
C ARG A 340 -11.12 -5.26 -10.63
N LEU A 341 -11.30 -5.40 -11.94
CA LEU A 341 -10.66 -6.44 -12.76
C LEU A 341 -9.28 -6.02 -13.31
N GLY A 342 -8.88 -4.78 -13.05
CA GLY A 342 -7.58 -4.22 -13.43
C GLY A 342 -7.62 -3.45 -14.75
N GLU A 343 -7.28 -2.16 -14.66
CA GLU A 343 -7.28 -1.17 -15.74
C GLU A 343 -6.55 -1.67 -17.01
N ARG A 344 -5.37 -2.30 -16.83
CA ARG A 344 -4.54 -2.72 -17.96
C ARG A 344 -5.19 -3.84 -18.79
N ARG A 345 -5.75 -4.86 -18.13
CA ARG A 345 -6.36 -6.02 -18.79
C ARG A 345 -7.65 -5.63 -19.48
N MET A 346 -8.49 -4.87 -18.79
CA MET A 346 -9.81 -4.50 -19.29
C MET A 346 -9.74 -3.60 -20.52
N VAL A 347 -8.80 -2.64 -20.59
CA VAL A 347 -8.60 -1.84 -21.81
C VAL A 347 -8.26 -2.71 -23.02
N LEU A 348 -7.44 -3.75 -22.88
CA LEU A 348 -7.11 -4.64 -24.00
C LEU A 348 -8.32 -5.48 -24.45
N VAL A 349 -9.11 -6.00 -23.50
CA VAL A 349 -10.36 -6.72 -23.80
C VAL A 349 -11.31 -5.82 -24.58
N TYR A 350 -11.52 -4.60 -24.10
CA TYR A 350 -12.39 -3.64 -24.76
C TYR A 350 -11.87 -3.22 -26.14
N VAL A 351 -10.55 -3.12 -26.36
CA VAL A 351 -10.00 -2.84 -27.70
C VAL A 351 -10.36 -3.95 -28.68
N VAL A 352 -10.22 -5.22 -28.28
CA VAL A 352 -10.60 -6.36 -29.12
C VAL A 352 -12.09 -6.31 -29.46
N LEU A 353 -12.94 -6.01 -28.48
CA LEU A 353 -14.38 -5.84 -28.70
C LEU A 353 -14.68 -4.67 -29.63
N CYS A 354 -14.01 -3.52 -29.47
CA CYS A 354 -14.16 -2.38 -30.38
C CYS A 354 -13.79 -2.74 -31.81
N ILE A 355 -12.69 -3.48 -32.03
CA ILE A 355 -12.29 -3.93 -33.37
C ILE A 355 -13.37 -4.88 -33.94
N ALA A 356 -13.86 -5.84 -33.15
CA ALA A 356 -14.89 -6.77 -33.60
C ALA A 356 -16.17 -6.03 -34.04
N PHE A 357 -16.69 -5.11 -33.21
CA PHE A 357 -17.86 -4.33 -33.56
C PHE A 357 -17.61 -3.33 -34.69
N GLN A 358 -16.38 -2.80 -34.83
CA GLN A 358 -16.01 -1.96 -35.97
C GLN A 358 -15.99 -2.77 -37.27
N LEU A 359 -15.50 -4.02 -37.24
CA LEU A 359 -15.53 -4.93 -38.38
C LEU A 359 -16.97 -5.33 -38.72
N VAL A 360 -17.84 -5.53 -37.73
CA VAL A 360 -19.28 -5.71 -37.97
C VAL A 360 -19.86 -4.47 -38.64
N PHE A 361 -19.60 -3.26 -38.15
CA PHE A 361 -20.07 -2.03 -38.79
C PHE A 361 -19.55 -1.88 -40.24
N TRP A 362 -18.32 -2.29 -40.50
CA TRP A 362 -17.71 -2.23 -41.83
C TRP A 362 -18.26 -3.29 -42.80
N LEU A 363 -18.31 -4.56 -42.36
CA LEU A 363 -18.50 -5.73 -43.22
C LEU A 363 -19.93 -6.31 -43.18
N TYR A 364 -20.77 -5.91 -42.23
CA TYR A 364 -22.12 -6.45 -42.09
C TYR A 364 -23.08 -5.88 -43.16
N ALA A 365 -23.05 -6.51 -44.33
CA ALA A 365 -24.12 -6.60 -45.30
C ALA A 365 -24.32 -8.09 -45.60
N PHE A 366 -25.19 -8.79 -44.86
CA PHE A 366 -25.58 -10.15 -45.21
C PHE A 366 -26.54 -10.12 -46.42
N PRO A 367 -26.42 -11.07 -47.36
CA PRO A 367 -27.21 -11.10 -48.60
C PRO A 367 -28.72 -11.31 -48.33
N PRO A 368 -29.60 -10.92 -49.27
CA PRO A 368 -31.04 -11.06 -49.09
C PRO A 368 -31.41 -12.53 -48.99
N THR A 369 -32.38 -12.83 -48.12
CA THR A 369 -33.13 -14.09 -48.11
C THR A 369 -33.63 -14.38 -49.52
N ARG A 370 -32.99 -15.33 -50.22
CA ARG A 370 -33.48 -15.79 -51.52
C ARG A 370 -34.73 -16.64 -51.28
N SER A 371 -35.86 -16.22 -51.84
CA SER A 371 -36.96 -17.13 -52.11
C SER A 371 -36.45 -18.29 -52.97
N ARG A 372 -36.74 -19.49 -52.49
CA ARG A 372 -36.45 -20.80 -53.07
C ARG A 372 -36.77 -20.84 -54.57
N ASP A 373 -35.76 -20.99 -55.43
CA ASP A 373 -35.89 -21.71 -56.70
C ASP A 373 -34.66 -22.62 -56.91
N ARG A 374 -34.93 -23.87 -57.26
CA ARG A 374 -34.02 -25.02 -57.34
C ARG A 374 -33.73 -25.29 -58.81
N SER A 375 -32.62 -24.80 -59.38
CA SER A 375 -32.18 -25.32 -60.69
C SER A 375 -30.74 -25.04 -61.14
N SER A 376 -29.82 -24.49 -60.32
CA SER A 376 -28.40 -24.49 -60.71
C SER A 376 -27.44 -24.32 -59.52
N PRO A 377 -26.57 -25.31 -59.21
CA PRO A 377 -25.47 -25.13 -58.29
C PRO A 377 -24.24 -24.62 -59.06
N TRP A 378 -23.60 -23.57 -58.56
CA TRP A 378 -22.32 -23.01 -59.05
C TRP A 378 -22.39 -21.97 -60.18
N VAL A 379 -23.03 -20.83 -59.90
CA VAL A 379 -22.64 -19.55 -60.50
C VAL A 379 -22.39 -18.56 -59.36
N VAL A 380 -21.14 -18.14 -59.21
CA VAL A 380 -20.75 -17.03 -58.33
C VAL A 380 -21.17 -15.74 -59.03
N PRO A 381 -22.01 -14.87 -58.42
CA PRO A 381 -22.35 -13.60 -59.04
C PRO A 381 -21.11 -12.69 -59.10
N PRO A 382 -21.02 -11.80 -60.10
CA PRO A 382 -19.91 -10.87 -60.20
C PRO A 382 -19.90 -9.88 -59.01
N ALA A 383 -18.72 -9.36 -58.66
CA ALA A 383 -18.44 -8.67 -57.40
C ALA A 383 -19.25 -7.38 -57.17
N ASP A 384 -19.91 -6.88 -58.21
CA ASP A 384 -20.79 -5.72 -58.24
C ASP A 384 -22.22 -6.02 -57.74
N GLU A 385 -22.71 -7.27 -57.82
CA GLU A 385 -24.08 -7.62 -57.39
C GLU A 385 -24.18 -8.11 -55.92
N VAL A 386 -23.06 -8.40 -55.26
CA VAL A 386 -23.06 -8.83 -53.83
C VAL A 386 -23.38 -7.66 -52.88
N PHE A 387 -23.27 -6.41 -53.34
CA PHE A 387 -23.34 -5.21 -52.49
C PHE A 387 -24.68 -4.48 -52.49
N HIS A 388 -25.67 -4.91 -53.27
CA HIS A 388 -26.99 -4.26 -53.31
C HIS A 388 -28.02 -5.02 -52.46
N SER A 389 -27.89 -4.88 -51.14
CA SER A 389 -28.99 -5.14 -50.21
C SER A 389 -29.09 -4.01 -49.20
N VAL A 390 -30.34 -3.64 -48.88
CA VAL A 390 -30.72 -2.46 -48.09
C VAL A 390 -29.78 -2.24 -46.90
N PRO A 391 -29.10 -1.08 -46.78
CA PRO A 391 -28.25 -0.80 -45.63
C PRO A 391 -29.07 -0.96 -44.35
N ASN A 392 -28.74 -1.96 -43.53
CA ASN A 392 -29.34 -2.09 -42.21
C ASN A 392 -28.72 -1.05 -41.29
N ILE A 393 -29.15 0.21 -41.46
CA ILE A 393 -28.74 1.38 -40.68
C ILE A 393 -28.92 1.13 -39.18
N ILE A 394 -29.91 0.30 -38.81
CA ILE A 394 -30.14 -0.12 -37.42
C ILE A 394 -28.97 -0.97 -36.93
N ALA A 395 -28.55 -1.99 -37.67
CA ALA A 395 -27.39 -2.82 -37.33
C ALA A 395 -26.10 -1.99 -37.24
N ALA A 396 -25.90 -1.06 -38.17
CA ALA A 396 -24.79 -0.10 -38.13
C ALA A 396 -24.81 0.79 -36.86
N SER A 397 -25.99 1.31 -36.51
CA SER A 397 -26.19 2.15 -35.33
C SER A 397 -25.98 1.36 -34.04
N VAL A 398 -26.39 0.09 -33.98
CA VAL A 398 -26.15 -0.80 -32.84
C VAL A 398 -24.66 -1.12 -32.71
N ALA A 399 -24.00 -1.50 -33.81
CA ALA A 399 -22.58 -1.83 -33.80
C ALA A 399 -21.73 -0.64 -33.36
N VAL A 400 -21.97 0.56 -33.91
CA VAL A 400 -21.23 1.77 -33.50
C VAL A 400 -21.53 2.16 -32.06
N SER A 401 -22.72 1.89 -31.53
CA SER A 401 -23.05 2.11 -30.12
C SER A 401 -22.21 1.21 -29.21
N PHE A 402 -21.97 -0.05 -29.59
CA PHE A 402 -21.09 -0.94 -28.83
C PHE A 402 -19.62 -0.54 -28.94
N VAL A 403 -19.15 -0.07 -30.10
CA VAL A 403 -17.80 0.54 -30.20
C VAL A 403 -17.68 1.71 -29.23
N GLY A 404 -18.69 2.57 -29.15
CA GLY A 404 -18.78 3.62 -28.14
C GLY A 404 -18.71 3.07 -26.72
N PHE A 405 -19.58 2.10 -26.39
CA PHE A 405 -19.67 1.51 -25.05
C PHE A 405 -18.35 0.96 -24.53
N PHE A 406 -17.66 0.13 -25.31
CA PHE A 406 -16.40 -0.47 -24.89
C PHE A 406 -15.23 0.52 -24.92
N SER A 407 -15.25 1.54 -25.78
CA SER A 407 -14.23 2.60 -25.79
C SER A 407 -14.44 3.66 -24.70
N GLY A 408 -15.64 3.75 -24.12
CA GLY A 408 -16.01 4.72 -23.09
C GLY A 408 -14.95 4.89 -21.98
N PRO A 409 -14.52 3.81 -21.30
CA PRO A 409 -13.54 3.87 -20.22
C PRO A 409 -12.14 4.36 -20.62
N PHE A 410 -11.74 4.26 -21.90
CA PHE A 410 -10.34 4.45 -22.34
C PHE A 410 -9.75 5.78 -21.87
N PHE A 411 -10.52 6.86 -21.98
CA PHE A 411 -10.04 8.19 -21.61
C PHE A 411 -9.86 8.34 -20.09
N ALA A 412 -10.90 8.01 -19.31
CA ALA A 412 -10.87 8.14 -17.85
C ALA A 412 -9.81 7.20 -17.23
N THR A 413 -9.71 5.97 -17.72
CA THR A 413 -8.69 5.00 -17.31
C THR A 413 -7.29 5.47 -17.73
N GLY A 414 -7.13 6.00 -18.94
CA GLY A 414 -5.86 6.57 -19.40
C GLY A 414 -5.38 7.73 -18.54
N ILE A 415 -6.29 8.62 -18.10
CA ILE A 415 -5.96 9.73 -17.20
C ILE A 415 -5.66 9.22 -15.78
N SER A 416 -6.44 8.26 -15.26
CA SER A 416 -6.18 7.60 -13.96
C SER A 416 -4.80 6.95 -13.90
N VAL A 417 -4.42 6.21 -14.95
CA VAL A 417 -3.08 5.59 -15.05
C VAL A 417 -2.02 6.66 -15.27
N GLY A 418 -2.25 7.58 -16.20
CA GLY A 418 -1.32 8.67 -16.53
C GLY A 418 -0.97 9.53 -15.33
N SER A 419 -1.94 9.91 -14.49
CA SER A 419 -1.70 10.69 -13.27
C SER A 419 -0.81 9.97 -12.27
N LYS A 420 -0.85 8.62 -12.22
CA LYS A 420 0.01 7.79 -11.37
C LYS A 420 1.44 7.63 -11.91
N LEU A 421 1.71 8.04 -13.16
CA LEU A 421 3.03 7.94 -13.79
C LEU A 421 3.91 9.18 -13.59
N PHE A 422 3.34 10.28 -13.11
CA PHE A 422 4.02 11.58 -12.97
C PHE A 422 4.22 11.94 -11.49
N SER A 423 5.31 12.64 -11.16
CA SER A 423 5.49 13.16 -9.81
C SER A 423 4.55 14.36 -9.58
N PRO A 424 4.11 14.63 -8.32
CA PRO A 424 3.17 15.72 -8.02
C PRO A 424 3.63 17.10 -8.53
N GLU A 425 4.96 17.31 -8.62
CA GLU A 425 5.55 18.56 -9.09
C GLU A 425 5.32 18.81 -10.60
N ILE A 426 5.38 17.77 -11.44
CA ILE A 426 5.19 17.90 -12.89
C ILE A 426 3.80 17.51 -13.34
N GLN A 427 3.00 16.85 -12.50
CA GLN A 427 1.73 16.25 -12.86
C GLN A 427 0.76 17.19 -13.61
N PRO A 428 0.51 18.45 -13.17
CA PRO A 428 -0.37 19.37 -13.92
C PRO A 428 0.19 19.74 -15.30
N THR A 429 1.51 19.92 -15.39
CA THR A 429 2.21 20.23 -16.65
C THR A 429 2.17 19.02 -17.59
N ALA A 430 2.42 17.82 -17.05
CA ALA A 430 2.42 16.56 -17.79
C ALA A 430 1.03 16.24 -18.36
N LEU A 431 -0.04 16.34 -17.56
CA LEU A 431 -1.41 16.13 -18.04
C LEU A 431 -1.77 17.11 -19.16
N SER A 432 -1.38 18.38 -19.05
CA SER A 432 -1.56 19.37 -20.12
C SER A 432 -0.88 18.92 -21.42
N PHE A 433 0.36 18.44 -21.36
CA PHE A 433 1.06 17.91 -22.54
C PHE A 433 0.42 16.62 -23.08
N VAL A 434 -0.07 15.72 -22.22
CA VAL A 434 -0.80 14.51 -22.65
C VAL A 434 -2.01 14.88 -23.51
N PHE A 435 -2.82 15.85 -23.06
CA PHE A 435 -3.97 16.31 -23.85
C PHE A 435 -3.55 16.90 -25.18
N VAL A 436 -2.48 17.69 -25.21
CA VAL A 436 -1.98 18.32 -26.43
C VAL A 436 -1.53 17.28 -27.44
N PHE A 437 -0.74 16.30 -27.02
CA PHE A 437 -0.33 15.20 -27.90
C PHE A 437 -1.50 14.31 -28.32
N GLY A 438 -2.49 14.11 -27.46
CA GLY A 438 -3.75 13.46 -27.83
C GLY A 438 -4.47 14.22 -28.95
N GLN A 439 -4.57 15.54 -28.82
CA GLN A 439 -5.23 16.42 -29.79
C GLN A 439 -4.47 16.55 -31.12
N VAL A 440 -3.14 16.38 -31.12
CA VAL A 440 -2.37 16.18 -32.36
C VAL A 440 -2.97 15.02 -33.16
N GLY A 441 -3.22 13.87 -32.52
CA GLY A 441 -3.85 12.72 -33.18
C GLY A 441 -5.30 13.01 -33.59
N GLY A 442 -6.06 13.61 -32.67
CA GLY A 442 -7.43 14.07 -32.90
C GLY A 442 -7.61 15.08 -34.04
N SER A 443 -6.54 15.68 -34.54
CA SER A 443 -6.57 16.66 -35.63
C SER A 443 -5.94 16.13 -36.91
N ILE A 444 -4.80 15.43 -36.80
CA ILE A 444 -4.08 14.86 -37.96
C ILE A 444 -4.93 13.80 -38.66
N PHE A 445 -5.52 12.86 -37.91
CA PHE A 445 -6.22 11.74 -38.54
C PHE A 445 -7.50 12.15 -39.28
N PRO A 446 -8.38 13.01 -38.72
CA PRO A 446 -9.52 13.51 -39.48
C PRO A 446 -9.13 14.31 -40.74
N VAL A 447 -8.03 15.07 -40.71
CA VAL A 447 -7.50 15.79 -41.88
C VAL A 447 -7.01 14.81 -42.94
N ILE A 448 -6.22 13.81 -42.56
CA ILE A 448 -5.76 12.74 -43.46
C ILE A 448 -6.97 12.02 -44.07
N THR A 449 -7.95 11.65 -43.26
CA THR A 449 -9.18 11.01 -43.73
C THR A 449 -9.94 11.90 -44.70
N GLY A 450 -10.10 13.20 -44.43
CA GLY A 450 -10.77 14.13 -45.34
C GLY A 450 -10.06 14.30 -46.68
N ILE A 451 -8.72 14.36 -46.68
CA ILE A 451 -7.89 14.44 -47.90
C ILE A 451 -7.96 13.13 -48.69
N LEU A 452 -7.93 11.97 -48.03
CA LEU A 452 -8.05 10.68 -48.72
C LEU A 452 -9.48 10.48 -49.25
N ALA A 453 -10.49 10.92 -48.49
CA ALA A 453 -11.89 10.86 -48.90
C ALA A 453 -12.16 11.75 -50.12
N SER A 454 -11.48 12.88 -50.28
CA SER A 454 -11.69 13.75 -51.46
C SER A 454 -11.23 13.10 -52.77
N ARG A 455 -10.35 12.09 -52.69
CA ARG A 455 -9.82 11.37 -53.86
C ARG A 455 -10.47 10.01 -54.08
N ASN A 456 -10.77 9.30 -52.99
CA ASN A 456 -11.18 7.89 -53.02
C ASN A 456 -12.61 7.66 -52.47
N GLY A 457 -13.34 8.72 -52.12
CA GLY A 457 -14.63 8.68 -51.44
C GLY A 457 -14.52 8.38 -49.94
N ALA A 458 -15.58 8.65 -49.16
CA ALA A 458 -15.58 8.43 -47.70
C ALA A 458 -15.38 6.97 -47.26
N GLY A 459 -15.33 6.00 -48.19
CA GLY A 459 -15.10 4.58 -47.90
C GLY A 459 -13.80 4.28 -47.16
N ILE A 460 -12.81 5.18 -47.26
CA ILE A 460 -11.52 5.08 -46.55
C ILE A 460 -11.65 5.16 -45.02
N LEU A 461 -12.78 5.65 -44.50
CA LEU A 461 -13.03 5.81 -43.06
C LEU A 461 -12.82 4.50 -42.29
N GLN A 462 -13.42 3.41 -42.77
CA GLN A 462 -13.46 2.14 -42.05
C GLN A 462 -12.06 1.52 -41.79
N PRO A 463 -11.19 1.34 -42.81
CA PRO A 463 -9.85 0.82 -42.56
C PRO A 463 -9.00 1.75 -41.68
N VAL A 464 -9.18 3.07 -41.79
CA VAL A 464 -8.51 4.04 -40.91
C VAL A 464 -8.94 3.83 -39.46
N LEU A 465 -10.24 3.69 -39.17
CA LEU A 465 -10.74 3.49 -37.81
C LEU A 465 -10.22 2.18 -37.20
N VAL A 466 -10.23 1.07 -37.95
CA VAL A 466 -9.66 -0.20 -37.47
C VAL A 466 -8.17 -0.05 -37.12
N ALA A 467 -7.39 0.62 -37.98
CA ALA A 467 -5.98 0.86 -37.74
C ALA A 467 -5.74 1.73 -36.49
N LEU A 468 -6.55 2.76 -36.26
CA LEU A 468 -6.43 3.64 -35.09
C LEU A 468 -6.83 2.96 -33.79
N ILE A 469 -7.89 2.14 -33.81
CA ILE A 469 -8.29 1.34 -32.64
C ILE A 469 -7.20 0.30 -32.31
N ALA A 470 -6.62 -0.36 -33.32
CA ALA A 470 -5.48 -1.25 -33.12
C ALA A 470 -4.25 -0.51 -32.56
N GLY A 471 -3.93 0.67 -33.10
CA GLY A 471 -2.87 1.55 -32.59
C GLY A 471 -3.08 1.95 -31.13
N THR A 472 -4.33 2.18 -30.72
CA THR A 472 -4.71 2.45 -29.32
C THR A 472 -4.37 1.26 -28.43
N GLY A 473 -4.68 0.03 -28.85
CA GLY A 473 -4.31 -1.19 -28.11
C GLY A 473 -2.81 -1.43 -28.02
N ILE A 474 -2.10 -1.27 -29.13
CA ILE A 474 -0.64 -1.48 -29.20
C ILE A 474 0.09 -0.47 -28.31
N SER A 475 -0.28 0.81 -28.40
CA SER A 475 0.32 1.85 -27.57
C SER A 475 0.03 1.67 -26.08
N TRP A 476 -1.14 1.13 -25.71
CA TRP A 476 -1.45 0.77 -24.32
C TRP A 476 -0.51 -0.30 -23.75
N LEU A 477 -0.04 -1.24 -24.57
CA LEU A 477 0.96 -2.23 -24.14
C LEU A 477 2.30 -1.58 -23.79
N LEU A 478 2.64 -0.46 -24.44
CA LEU A 478 3.86 0.31 -24.19
C LEU A 478 3.77 1.18 -22.93
N VAL A 479 2.56 1.50 -22.46
CA VAL A 479 2.38 2.27 -21.22
C VAL A 479 3.00 1.46 -20.07
N PRO A 480 3.97 2.01 -19.33
CA PRO A 480 4.60 1.30 -18.24
C PRO A 480 3.56 1.00 -17.17
N LYS A 481 3.63 -0.18 -16.56
CA LYS A 481 2.83 -0.43 -15.35
C LYS A 481 3.21 0.67 -14.36
N PRO A 482 2.25 1.46 -13.85
CA PRO A 482 2.57 2.36 -12.76
C PRO A 482 3.23 1.49 -11.70
N LYS A 483 4.46 1.85 -11.28
CA LYS A 483 5.04 1.25 -10.09
C LYS A 483 3.91 1.29 -9.07
N GLN A 484 3.57 0.17 -8.44
CA GLN A 484 2.67 0.18 -7.29
C GLN A 484 3.34 1.09 -6.27
N SER A 485 3.06 2.38 -6.39
CA SER A 485 3.19 3.35 -5.34
C SER A 485 2.07 2.88 -4.43
N GLY A 486 2.45 2.03 -3.46
CA GLY A 486 1.58 1.73 -2.34
C GLY A 486 1.02 3.06 -1.88
N PHE A 487 -0.30 3.22 -2.02
CA PHE A 487 -1.10 4.42 -1.77
C PHE A 487 -0.24 5.50 -1.09
N ILE A 488 0.45 6.31 -1.89
CA ILE A 488 1.01 7.53 -1.34
C ILE A 488 -0.23 8.40 -1.27
N ALA A 489 -0.84 8.41 -0.07
CA ALA A 489 -1.78 9.45 0.29
C ALA A 489 -1.25 10.78 -0.27
N PRO A 490 -2.12 11.65 -0.82
CA PRO A 490 -1.68 12.95 -1.31
C PRO A 490 -0.69 13.50 -0.30
N ARG A 491 0.46 13.98 -0.78
CA ARG A 491 1.47 14.63 0.05
C ARG A 491 0.79 15.88 0.63
N ILE A 492 0.02 15.68 1.70
CA ILE A 492 -0.24 16.69 2.71
C ILE A 492 1.16 17.21 2.96
N MET A 493 1.37 18.52 2.76
CA MET A 493 2.57 19.17 3.28
C MET A 493 2.83 18.52 4.62
N SER A 494 3.93 17.77 4.79
CA SER A 494 4.14 16.98 6.00
C SER A 494 3.77 17.89 7.14
N PRO A 495 2.70 17.59 7.92
CA PRO A 495 2.32 18.46 9.02
C PRO A 495 3.61 18.66 9.81
N ALA A 496 3.91 19.88 10.23
CA ALA A 496 5.03 20.07 11.12
C ALA A 496 4.89 19.03 12.25
N ILE A 497 5.99 18.35 12.59
CA ILE A 497 5.96 17.39 13.69
C ILE A 497 5.38 18.16 14.88
N PRO A 498 4.27 17.68 15.46
CA PRO A 498 3.55 18.45 16.46
C PRO A 498 4.42 18.65 17.69
N GLU A 499 4.22 19.77 18.39
CA GLU A 499 4.96 20.06 19.63
C GLU A 499 4.58 19.09 20.75
N ARG A 500 3.39 18.47 20.70
CA ARG A 500 2.92 17.51 21.70
C ARG A 500 2.04 16.41 21.09
N CYS A 501 2.07 15.22 21.69
CA CYS A 501 1.06 14.18 21.54
C CYS A 501 0.76 13.48 22.87
N THR A 502 -0.23 12.58 22.91
CA THR A 502 -0.44 11.72 24.09
C THR A 502 0.56 10.56 24.10
N VAL A 503 0.70 9.84 22.98
CA VAL A 503 1.64 8.72 22.85
C VAL A 503 2.63 8.98 21.72
N LEU A 504 3.92 8.96 22.03
CA LEU A 504 5.00 8.93 21.04
C LEU A 504 5.46 7.49 20.81
N VAL A 505 5.41 7.04 19.56
CA VAL A 505 6.00 5.76 19.13
C VAL A 505 7.29 6.03 18.39
N ILE A 506 8.40 5.45 18.88
CA ILE A 506 9.73 5.60 18.28
C ILE A 506 10.01 4.37 17.42
N GLY A 507 9.99 4.53 16.09
CA GLY A 507 10.19 3.46 15.11
C GLY A 507 8.90 2.99 14.45
N GLY A 508 8.91 2.89 13.11
CA GLY A 508 7.77 2.53 12.25
C GLY A 508 7.83 1.10 11.72
N GLY A 509 8.64 0.22 12.32
CA GLY A 509 8.61 -1.21 12.02
C GLY A 509 7.30 -1.90 12.45
N PRO A 510 7.16 -3.23 12.31
CA PRO A 510 5.92 -3.95 12.60
C PRO A 510 5.35 -3.68 13.99
N GLY A 511 6.20 -3.71 15.03
CA GLY A 511 5.76 -3.43 16.41
C GLY A 511 5.25 -1.99 16.60
N GLY A 512 6.01 -0.99 16.16
CA GLY A 512 5.63 0.41 16.34
C GLY A 512 4.36 0.78 15.55
N SER A 513 4.30 0.38 14.28
CA SER A 513 3.12 0.61 13.43
C SER A 513 1.88 -0.10 13.95
N TYR A 514 2.01 -1.31 14.50
CA TYR A 514 0.90 -2.04 15.09
C TYR A 514 0.40 -1.38 16.38
N ALA A 515 1.31 -0.99 17.30
CA ALA A 515 0.95 -0.30 18.52
C ALA A 515 0.22 1.02 18.23
N ALA A 516 0.73 1.78 17.25
CA ALA A 516 0.11 3.03 16.81
C ALA A 516 -1.27 2.82 16.21
N SER A 517 -1.45 1.78 15.38
CA SER A 517 -2.76 1.44 14.80
C SER A 517 -3.77 1.08 15.88
N ALA A 518 -3.39 0.24 16.84
CA ALA A 518 -4.27 -0.18 17.94
C ALA A 518 -4.66 0.99 18.85
N LEU A 519 -3.72 1.86 19.23
CA LEU A 519 -3.99 3.04 20.05
C LEU A 519 -4.82 4.11 19.32
N ALA A 520 -4.50 4.41 18.07
CA ALA A 520 -5.22 5.42 17.29
C ALA A 520 -6.70 5.03 17.07
N ARG A 521 -6.98 3.73 16.90
CA ARG A 521 -8.36 3.21 16.81
C ARG A 521 -9.19 3.40 18.08
N GLU A 522 -8.54 3.62 19.23
CA GLU A 522 -9.19 3.95 20.51
C GLU A 522 -9.36 5.47 20.69
N GLY A 523 -9.05 6.28 19.67
CA GLY A 523 -9.13 7.74 19.72
C GLY A 523 -7.98 8.41 20.47
N ILE A 524 -6.90 7.68 20.76
CA ILE A 524 -5.71 8.22 21.43
C ILE A 524 -4.85 8.97 20.40
N ASP A 525 -4.36 10.15 20.76
CA ASP A 525 -3.46 10.93 19.91
C ASP A 525 -2.05 10.32 19.87
N VAL A 526 -1.72 9.68 18.74
CA VAL A 526 -0.46 8.97 18.53
C VAL A 526 0.38 9.63 17.45
N VAL A 527 1.67 9.82 17.73
CA VAL A 527 2.68 10.23 16.75
C VAL A 527 3.72 9.12 16.59
N VAL A 528 4.05 8.76 15.35
CA VAL A 528 5.09 7.77 15.04
C VAL A 528 6.26 8.48 14.35
N LEU A 529 7.46 8.38 14.93
CA LEU A 529 8.69 8.90 14.34
C LEU A 529 9.61 7.74 13.93
N GLU A 530 9.77 7.53 12.63
CA GLU A 530 10.67 6.53 12.03
C GLU A 530 11.94 7.21 11.49
N GLY A 531 13.11 6.69 11.86
CA GLY A 531 14.40 7.29 11.48
C GLY A 531 14.77 7.13 10.01
N ASP A 532 14.39 6.01 9.40
CA ASP A 532 14.64 5.73 7.98
C ASP A 532 13.49 6.23 7.10
N LYS A 533 13.73 6.35 5.81
CA LYS A 533 12.69 6.69 4.83
C LYS A 533 12.06 5.41 4.28
N PHE A 534 10.74 5.30 4.28
CA PHE A 534 10.05 4.16 3.69
C PHE A 534 9.94 4.29 2.15
N PRO A 535 9.95 3.18 1.40
CA PRO A 535 10.26 1.82 1.83
C PRO A 535 11.75 1.64 2.18
N ARG A 536 12.04 0.95 3.29
CA ARG A 536 13.42 0.64 3.73
C ARG A 536 13.68 -0.85 3.85
N TYR A 537 14.89 -1.27 3.52
CA TYR A 537 15.31 -2.67 3.65
C TYR A 537 15.32 -3.11 5.13
N HIS A 538 14.84 -4.33 5.40
CA HIS A 538 14.98 -5.01 6.69
C HIS A 538 14.95 -6.54 6.48
N ILE A 539 15.58 -7.32 7.37
CA ILE A 539 15.54 -8.80 7.33
C ILE A 539 14.44 -9.36 8.22
N GLY A 540 14.00 -10.61 7.97
CA GLY A 540 12.98 -11.31 8.75
C GLY A 540 11.68 -11.42 7.97
N GLU A 541 11.67 -12.30 6.96
CA GLU A 541 10.69 -12.31 5.86
C GLU A 541 9.65 -13.44 5.97
N SER A 542 9.87 -14.40 6.85
CA SER A 542 8.95 -15.51 7.13
C SER A 542 8.07 -15.16 8.33
N MET A 543 6.73 -15.19 8.17
CA MET A 543 5.77 -14.82 9.23
C MET A 543 5.10 -16.03 9.89
N LEU A 544 4.62 -15.88 11.13
CA LEU A 544 3.86 -16.92 11.85
C LEU A 544 2.34 -16.78 11.64
N ALA A 545 1.61 -17.87 11.86
CA ALA A 545 0.14 -17.93 11.69
C ALA A 545 -0.61 -16.92 12.57
N SER A 546 -0.11 -16.66 13.78
CA SER A 546 -0.62 -15.63 14.69
C SER A 546 -0.73 -14.23 14.05
N MET A 547 0.16 -13.89 13.12
CA MET A 547 0.17 -12.58 12.48
C MET A 547 -1.16 -12.27 11.82
N ARG A 548 -1.81 -13.27 11.22
CA ARG A 548 -3.11 -13.08 10.55
C ARG A 548 -4.18 -12.59 11.52
N HIS A 549 -4.28 -13.22 12.70
CA HIS A 549 -5.22 -12.81 13.75
C HIS A 549 -4.90 -11.41 14.28
N MET A 550 -3.63 -11.07 14.43
CA MET A 550 -3.20 -9.73 14.86
C MET A 550 -3.58 -8.69 13.79
N LEU A 551 -3.29 -8.95 12.52
CA LEU A 551 -3.67 -8.04 11.43
C LEU A 551 -5.19 -7.84 11.35
N ARG A 552 -5.99 -8.88 11.61
CA ARG A 552 -7.45 -8.76 11.68
C ARG A 552 -7.91 -7.78 12.75
N PHE A 553 -7.29 -7.83 13.93
CA PHE A 553 -7.65 -6.95 15.04
C PHE A 553 -7.54 -5.45 14.70
N ILE A 554 -6.61 -5.10 13.81
CA ILE A 554 -6.43 -3.74 13.31
C ILE A 554 -7.02 -3.51 11.90
N ASP A 555 -7.80 -4.44 11.35
CA ASP A 555 -8.40 -4.40 9.99
C ASP A 555 -7.36 -4.35 8.83
N LEU A 556 -6.15 -4.88 9.02
CA LEU A 556 -5.07 -4.87 8.02
C LEU A 556 -4.95 -6.18 7.21
N GLU A 557 -5.60 -7.26 7.64
CA GLU A 557 -5.48 -8.60 7.02
C GLU A 557 -5.79 -8.57 5.51
N ALA A 558 -6.92 -7.98 5.12
CA ALA A 558 -7.37 -7.93 3.72
C ALA A 558 -6.35 -7.22 2.80
N LYS A 559 -5.65 -6.21 3.32
CA LYS A 559 -4.62 -5.49 2.55
C LYS A 559 -3.42 -6.38 2.28
N PHE A 560 -2.97 -7.14 3.28
CA PHE A 560 -1.90 -8.12 3.13
C PHE A 560 -2.29 -9.23 2.15
N ASP A 561 -3.53 -9.71 2.20
CA ASP A 561 -4.04 -10.70 1.26
C ASP A 561 -4.09 -10.19 -0.18
N SER A 562 -4.56 -8.96 -0.38
CA SER A 562 -4.66 -8.36 -1.71
C SER A 562 -3.30 -7.94 -2.31
N TYR A 563 -2.26 -7.81 -1.48
CA TYR A 563 -0.95 -7.34 -1.93
C TYR A 563 -0.21 -8.38 -2.79
N GLY A 564 -0.48 -9.67 -2.56
CA GLY A 564 0.14 -10.77 -3.30
C GLY A 564 1.46 -11.27 -2.71
N PHE A 565 1.69 -11.13 -1.40
CA PHE A 565 2.78 -11.84 -0.71
C PHE A 565 2.59 -13.36 -0.87
N ILE A 566 3.69 -14.11 -0.91
CA ILE A 566 3.61 -15.57 -0.98
C ILE A 566 2.93 -16.05 0.29
N LYS A 567 1.73 -16.60 0.13
CA LYS A 567 1.09 -17.36 1.20
C LYS A 567 1.92 -18.61 1.40
N LYS A 568 2.16 -18.99 2.65
CA LYS A 568 2.75 -20.28 3.00
C LYS A 568 1.77 -21.43 2.76
N ALA A 569 0.85 -21.29 1.81
CA ALA A 569 -0.23 -22.18 1.40
C ALA A 569 -0.26 -22.20 -0.14
N ARG A 570 -0.70 -23.29 -0.76
CA ARG A 570 -0.88 -23.33 -2.22
C ARG A 570 -2.07 -22.47 -2.65
N GLU A 571 -1.86 -21.52 -3.56
CA GLU A 571 -2.94 -20.97 -4.40
C GLU A 571 -3.25 -22.00 -5.51
N THR A 572 -4.51 -22.39 -5.65
CA THR A 572 -4.94 -23.25 -6.75
C THR A 572 -5.32 -22.44 -7.97
N MET A 573 -4.87 -22.89 -9.14
CA MET A 573 -5.51 -22.58 -10.42
C MET A 573 -6.89 -23.24 -10.45
N ASP A 574 -7.91 -22.44 -10.79
CA ASP A 574 -9.27 -22.68 -11.31
C ASP A 574 -10.12 -23.92 -10.94
N ASP A 575 -9.60 -25.00 -10.35
CA ASP A 575 -10.36 -26.23 -10.06
C ASP A 575 -10.20 -26.71 -8.59
N GLY A 576 -10.52 -25.83 -7.62
CA GLY A 576 -10.64 -26.19 -6.19
C GLY A 576 -9.34 -26.59 -5.47
N PRO A 577 -9.29 -26.58 -4.11
CA PRO A 577 -8.10 -26.98 -3.37
C PRO A 577 -7.83 -28.49 -3.51
N PRO A 578 -6.59 -28.96 -3.80
CA PRO A 578 -6.26 -30.35 -3.53
C PRO A 578 -6.38 -30.57 -2.00
N PRO A 579 -6.96 -31.68 -1.55
CA PRO A 579 -7.29 -31.91 -0.14
C PRO A 579 -6.10 -31.98 0.85
N PHE A 580 -4.86 -31.74 0.42
CA PHE A 580 -3.67 -32.13 1.20
C PHE A 580 -2.47 -31.17 1.21
N SER A 581 -2.57 -29.88 0.86
CA SER A 581 -1.43 -28.93 1.03
C SER A 581 -1.62 -28.02 2.27
N PRO A 582 -1.33 -28.50 3.50
CA PRO A 582 -1.38 -27.67 4.69
C PRO A 582 -0.35 -26.56 4.64
N PRO A 583 -0.72 -25.29 4.85
CA PRO A 583 0.24 -24.22 5.01
C PRO A 583 1.23 -24.44 6.14
N GLY A 584 2.50 -24.05 5.97
CA GLY A 584 3.49 -24.37 7.00
C GLY A 584 4.95 -23.98 6.72
N ALA A 585 5.85 -24.66 7.44
CA ALA A 585 7.30 -24.57 7.28
C ALA A 585 7.96 -25.92 7.61
N ALA A 586 9.05 -26.24 6.89
CA ALA A 586 9.77 -27.50 7.00
C ALA A 586 11.14 -27.31 7.68
N PHE A 587 11.48 -28.20 8.60
CA PHE A 587 12.68 -28.12 9.43
C PHE A 587 13.43 -29.45 9.47
N LYS A 588 14.65 -29.47 8.97
CA LYS A 588 15.56 -30.61 9.04
C LYS A 588 16.58 -30.36 10.15
N LEU A 589 16.40 -31.01 11.29
CA LEU A 589 17.26 -30.83 12.48
C LEU A 589 18.47 -31.78 12.51
N ASN A 590 18.46 -32.80 11.64
CA ASN A 590 19.46 -33.86 11.58
C ASN A 590 19.62 -34.33 10.12
N LYS A 591 20.84 -34.73 9.74
CA LYS A 591 21.20 -35.17 8.37
C LYS A 591 20.51 -36.47 7.91
N GLU A 592 20.30 -37.43 8.80
CA GLU A 592 19.79 -38.78 8.55
C GLU A 592 18.25 -38.87 8.62
N LYS A 593 17.62 -38.02 9.44
CA LYS A 593 16.17 -38.00 9.62
C LYS A 593 15.46 -37.13 8.58
N ARG A 594 14.19 -37.44 8.32
CA ARG A 594 13.33 -36.63 7.44
C ARG A 594 13.01 -35.28 8.09
N PRO A 595 12.76 -34.22 7.29
CA PRO A 595 12.34 -32.93 7.82
C PRO A 595 11.00 -33.02 8.56
N GLY A 596 10.94 -32.46 9.77
CA GLY A 596 9.70 -32.20 10.49
C GLY A 596 8.91 -31.06 9.83
N TYR A 597 7.60 -31.01 10.08
CA TYR A 597 6.72 -30.00 9.49
C TYR A 597 5.77 -29.39 10.52
N THR A 598 5.62 -28.07 10.49
CA THR A 598 4.58 -27.36 11.24
C THR A 598 3.44 -26.96 10.31
N ASP A 599 2.25 -27.49 10.55
CA ASP A 599 1.02 -27.22 9.79
C ASP A 599 0.16 -26.15 10.49
N PHE A 600 -0.04 -25.02 9.84
CA PHE A 600 -0.79 -23.87 10.33
C PHE A 600 -2.32 -24.03 10.30
N LEU A 601 -2.86 -25.04 9.61
CA LEU A 601 -4.31 -25.34 9.62
C LEU A 601 -4.78 -25.72 11.02
N ALA A 602 -3.96 -26.45 11.78
CA ALA A 602 -4.31 -26.89 13.12
C ALA A 602 -4.52 -25.73 14.12
N ALA A 603 -3.93 -24.55 13.86
CA ALA A 603 -4.06 -23.38 14.72
C ALA A 603 -5.36 -22.58 14.56
N GLY A 604 -6.05 -22.70 13.41
CA GLY A 604 -7.15 -21.78 13.07
C GLY A 604 -8.17 -22.33 12.07
N GLY A 605 -8.15 -23.63 11.80
CA GLY A 605 -9.03 -24.31 10.87
C GLY A 605 -8.58 -24.26 9.40
N PRO A 606 -9.41 -24.78 8.47
CA PRO A 606 -9.05 -25.02 7.07
C PRO A 606 -8.61 -23.78 6.27
N GLY A 607 -8.89 -22.58 6.77
CA GLY A 607 -8.54 -21.32 6.12
C GLY A 607 -7.30 -20.63 6.67
N ASN A 608 -6.58 -21.19 7.65
CA ASN A 608 -5.49 -20.50 8.35
C ASN A 608 -4.14 -20.61 7.63
N TYR A 609 -3.38 -19.52 7.52
CA TYR A 609 -2.05 -19.48 6.90
C TYR A 609 -1.25 -18.23 7.36
N ALA A 610 -0.01 -18.14 6.90
CA ALA A 610 0.86 -16.96 7.07
C ALA A 610 1.54 -16.60 5.74
N TRP A 611 2.37 -15.56 5.73
CA TRP A 611 3.04 -15.05 4.54
C TRP A 611 4.57 -15.13 4.62
N ASN A 612 5.20 -15.23 3.45
CA ASN A 612 6.56 -14.76 3.22
C ASN A 612 6.50 -13.40 2.55
N VAL A 613 7.09 -12.40 3.18
CA VAL A 613 6.94 -10.99 2.80
C VAL A 613 8.28 -10.38 2.42
N VAL A 614 8.25 -9.43 1.47
CA VAL A 614 9.36 -8.51 1.30
C VAL A 614 9.23 -7.43 2.35
N ARG A 615 10.14 -7.39 3.33
CA ARG A 615 9.98 -6.55 4.53
C ARG A 615 9.89 -5.05 4.27
N SER A 616 10.56 -4.55 3.23
CA SER A 616 10.45 -3.14 2.86
C SER A 616 9.04 -2.73 2.46
N GLU A 617 8.27 -3.68 1.93
CA GLU A 617 6.90 -3.49 1.45
C GLU A 617 5.90 -3.76 2.57
N ALA A 618 6.07 -4.87 3.31
CA ALA A 618 5.22 -5.18 4.46
C ALA A 618 5.30 -4.12 5.57
N ASP A 619 6.49 -3.66 5.94
CA ASP A 619 6.66 -2.60 6.95
C ASP A 619 6.01 -1.30 6.47
N GLN A 620 6.15 -0.95 5.18
CA GLN A 620 5.51 0.24 4.61
C GLN A 620 3.99 0.14 4.66
N LEU A 621 3.41 -1.01 4.33
CA LEU A 621 1.96 -1.23 4.42
C LEU A 621 1.46 -1.03 5.86
N MET A 622 2.17 -1.58 6.85
CA MET A 622 1.82 -1.41 8.26
C MET A 622 1.96 0.05 8.71
N PHE A 623 3.04 0.72 8.31
CA PHE A 623 3.29 2.12 8.65
C PHE A 623 2.24 3.07 8.07
N GLN A 624 1.89 2.89 6.80
CA GLN A 624 0.82 3.64 6.15
C GLN A 624 -0.55 3.37 6.81
N HIS A 625 -0.80 2.11 7.17
CA HIS A 625 -2.04 1.72 7.82
C HIS A 625 -2.21 2.32 9.23
N ALA A 626 -1.12 2.50 9.99
CA ALA A 626 -1.16 3.26 11.23
C ALA A 626 -1.68 4.69 10.99
N GLY A 627 -1.25 5.32 9.87
CA GLY A 627 -1.79 6.60 9.42
C GLY A 627 -3.28 6.56 9.06
N GLU A 628 -3.72 5.52 8.35
CA GLU A 628 -5.14 5.29 8.03
C GLU A 628 -6.01 5.06 9.28
N CYS A 629 -5.44 4.50 10.35
CA CYS A 629 -6.09 4.32 11.65
C CYS A 629 -6.18 5.61 12.48
N GLY A 630 -5.55 6.71 12.04
CA GLY A 630 -5.59 8.01 12.71
C GLY A 630 -4.27 8.44 13.38
N ALA A 631 -3.22 7.63 13.37
CA ALA A 631 -1.93 8.04 13.89
C ALA A 631 -1.24 9.06 12.96
N ARG A 632 -0.45 9.98 13.52
CA ARG A 632 0.37 10.92 12.74
C ARG A 632 1.75 10.31 12.52
N VAL A 633 2.01 9.83 11.31
CA VAL A 633 3.22 9.06 10.98
C VAL A 633 4.24 9.89 10.20
N PHE A 634 5.50 9.86 10.64
CA PHE A 634 6.61 10.60 10.03
C PHE A 634 7.81 9.68 9.85
N ASP A 635 8.26 9.51 8.61
CA ASP A 635 9.50 8.81 8.28
C ASP A 635 10.65 9.80 8.04
N ALA A 636 11.88 9.30 7.98
CA ALA A 636 13.09 10.13 7.95
C ALA A 636 13.22 11.11 9.14
N VAL A 637 12.69 10.76 10.31
CA VAL A 637 12.77 11.51 11.58
C VAL A 637 13.33 10.62 12.67
N LYS A 638 14.60 10.82 13.02
CA LYS A 638 15.31 9.99 13.99
C LYS A 638 15.28 10.60 15.38
N VAL A 639 14.65 9.92 16.34
CA VAL A 639 14.75 10.27 17.75
C VAL A 639 16.17 9.99 18.27
N LYS A 640 16.78 10.96 18.94
CA LYS A 640 18.16 10.92 19.46
C LYS A 640 18.22 10.75 20.98
N SER A 641 17.27 11.34 21.69
CA SER A 641 17.20 11.33 23.16
C SER A 641 15.80 11.61 23.65
N ILE A 642 15.54 11.16 24.88
CA ILE A 642 14.35 11.43 25.67
C ILE A 642 14.76 12.31 26.86
N ARG A 643 13.93 13.30 27.19
CA ARG A 643 14.02 14.12 28.40
C ARG A 643 13.13 13.54 29.50
N PHE A 644 13.61 13.64 30.73
CA PHE A 644 12.95 13.15 31.93
C PHE A 644 12.77 14.29 32.93
N GLU A 645 11.63 14.34 33.61
CA GLU A 645 11.31 15.35 34.63
C GLU A 645 12.08 15.07 35.93
N ASP A 646 12.00 13.83 36.43
CA ASP A 646 12.70 13.35 37.64
C ASP A 646 13.79 12.33 37.29
N ALA A 647 14.81 12.78 36.55
CA ALA A 647 15.87 11.89 36.08
C ALA A 647 16.64 11.26 37.26
N THR A 648 16.67 9.92 37.31
CA THR A 648 17.45 9.20 38.31
C THR A 648 18.77 8.73 37.72
N THR A 649 19.82 8.68 38.54
CA THR A 649 21.11 8.09 38.17
C THR A 649 21.40 6.89 39.06
N VAL A 650 22.00 5.86 38.48
CA VAL A 650 22.49 4.66 39.17
C VAL A 650 23.99 4.55 38.94
N PRO A 651 24.73 3.83 39.81
CA PRO A 651 26.15 3.57 39.61
C PRO A 651 26.47 2.99 38.22
N GLU A 652 27.66 3.31 37.71
CA GLU A 652 28.09 2.82 36.41
C GLU A 652 28.16 1.29 36.39
N GLY A 653 27.46 0.67 35.43
CA GLY A 653 27.38 -0.79 35.29
C GLY A 653 26.09 -1.42 35.82
N GLU A 654 25.26 -0.67 36.57
CA GLU A 654 23.97 -1.14 37.06
C GLU A 654 22.79 -0.72 36.17
N PRO A 655 21.73 -1.54 36.05
CA PRO A 655 20.54 -1.19 35.27
C PRO A 655 19.67 -0.16 36.01
N ASN A 656 19.30 0.93 35.33
CA ASN A 656 18.35 1.90 35.84
C ASN A 656 16.91 1.54 35.42
N LEU A 657 16.21 0.76 36.23
CA LEU A 657 14.85 0.31 35.90
C LEU A 657 13.78 1.41 36.03
N ARG A 658 14.12 2.57 36.61
CA ARG A 658 13.20 3.71 36.80
C ARG A 658 13.94 5.03 36.51
N PRO A 659 14.27 5.32 35.24
CA PRO A 659 15.08 6.47 34.87
C PRO A 659 14.41 7.84 35.08
N GLY A 660 13.14 7.86 35.51
CA GLY A 660 12.31 9.06 35.69
C GLY A 660 11.08 9.02 34.78
N ARG A 661 10.19 10.02 34.91
CA ARG A 661 9.06 10.18 33.98
C ARG A 661 9.55 10.80 32.66
N PRO A 662 9.39 10.12 31.51
CA PRO A 662 9.75 10.66 30.21
C PRO A 662 8.67 11.65 29.77
N VAL A 663 9.08 12.84 29.33
CA VAL A 663 8.16 13.95 29.02
C VAL A 663 8.32 14.53 27.63
N ALA A 664 9.47 14.33 26.99
CA ALA A 664 9.73 14.80 25.65
C ALA A 664 10.84 14.02 24.94
N ALA A 665 10.89 14.08 23.61
CA ALA A 665 11.93 13.49 22.79
C ALA A 665 12.52 14.52 21.83
N VAL A 666 13.86 14.52 21.74
CA VAL A 666 14.61 15.30 20.76
C VAL A 666 14.81 14.44 19.52
N TYR A 667 14.42 14.96 18.37
CA TYR A 667 14.56 14.30 17.08
C TYR A 667 15.43 15.11 16.11
N GLU A 668 15.96 14.42 15.10
CA GLU A 668 16.65 15.00 13.95
C GLU A 668 15.94 14.53 12.67
N VAL A 669 15.58 15.47 11.80
CA VAL A 669 15.10 15.15 10.45
C VAL A 669 16.29 14.72 9.60
N THR A 670 16.29 13.47 9.15
CA THR A 670 17.45 12.82 8.53
C THR A 670 17.92 13.56 7.27
N GLU A 671 16.99 14.11 6.47
CA GLU A 671 17.27 14.82 5.22
C GLU A 671 17.81 16.25 5.44
N THR A 672 17.21 17.04 6.33
CA THR A 672 17.58 18.47 6.53
C THR A 672 18.61 18.68 7.64
N LYS A 673 18.82 17.68 8.50
CA LYS A 673 19.60 17.77 9.75
C LYS A 673 19.03 18.76 10.76
N GLU A 674 17.83 19.25 10.54
CA GLU A 674 17.11 20.07 11.51
C GLU A 674 16.78 19.21 12.73
N THR A 675 16.90 19.81 13.90
CA THR A 675 16.55 19.17 15.16
C THR A 675 15.29 19.83 15.71
N GLY A 676 14.49 19.05 16.42
CA GLY A 676 13.30 19.52 17.09
C GLY A 676 12.99 18.68 18.31
N GLU A 677 11.91 19.04 18.99
CA GLU A 677 11.47 18.40 20.20
C GLU A 677 9.95 18.20 20.18
N ILE A 678 9.50 17.07 20.72
CA ILE A 678 8.09 16.74 20.88
C ILE A 678 7.84 16.28 22.32
N ALA A 679 6.88 16.90 22.99
CA ALA A 679 6.39 16.50 24.30
C ALA A 679 5.38 15.36 24.20
N PHE A 680 5.30 14.50 25.22
CA PHE A 680 4.34 13.41 25.27
C PHE A 680 4.00 12.96 26.70
N ASP A 681 2.88 12.26 26.85
CA ASP A 681 2.48 11.66 28.13
C ASP A 681 2.97 10.21 28.28
N TYR A 682 3.13 9.51 27.14
CA TYR A 682 3.59 8.13 27.04
C TYR A 682 4.58 7.96 25.88
N VAL A 683 5.54 7.04 26.04
CA VAL A 683 6.45 6.63 24.96
C VAL A 683 6.46 5.11 24.75
N VAL A 684 6.42 4.69 23.49
CA VAL A 684 6.65 3.30 23.06
C VAL A 684 7.96 3.25 22.29
N ASP A 685 8.98 2.63 22.87
CA ASP A 685 10.24 2.37 22.18
C ASP A 685 10.09 1.11 21.31
N ALA A 686 9.91 1.34 20.01
CA ALA A 686 9.87 0.34 18.95
C ALA A 686 11.06 0.52 17.98
N SER A 687 12.18 1.10 18.45
CA SER A 687 13.32 1.53 17.62
C SER A 687 14.17 0.38 17.05
N GLY A 688 13.64 -0.83 17.07
CA GLY A 688 14.32 -2.05 16.67
C GLY A 688 15.58 -2.29 17.51
N ARG A 689 16.62 -2.87 16.91
CA ARG A 689 17.85 -3.24 17.60
C ARG A 689 18.56 -2.08 18.32
N ALA A 690 18.29 -0.83 17.95
CA ALA A 690 18.83 0.34 18.65
C ALA A 690 18.36 0.36 20.12
N GLY A 691 17.10 0.02 20.39
CA GLY A 691 16.50 -0.05 21.73
C GLY A 691 16.89 1.12 22.61
N LEU A 692 16.47 2.33 22.21
CA LEU A 692 16.87 3.59 22.84
C LEU A 692 16.72 3.57 24.37
N LEU A 693 15.58 3.10 24.89
CA LEU A 693 15.34 2.98 26.34
C LEU A 693 16.24 1.92 26.97
N SER A 694 16.22 0.69 26.44
CA SER A 694 16.95 -0.46 27.01
C SER A 694 18.46 -0.27 27.04
N THR A 695 19.02 0.45 26.07
CA THR A 695 20.47 0.61 25.90
C THR A 695 21.01 1.90 26.52
N LYS A 696 20.33 3.05 26.31
CA LYS A 696 20.84 4.36 26.73
C LYS A 696 20.43 4.73 28.15
N TYR A 697 19.17 4.45 28.51
CA TYR A 697 18.57 4.93 29.75
C TYR A 697 18.51 3.84 30.82
N MET A 698 17.91 2.69 30.50
CA MET A 698 17.76 1.59 31.45
C MET A 698 19.01 0.72 31.57
N LYS A 699 19.86 0.67 30.53
CA LYS A 699 21.08 -0.16 30.48
C LYS A 699 20.85 -1.60 30.95
N ASN A 700 19.70 -2.18 30.61
CA ASN A 700 19.22 -3.44 31.18
C ASN A 700 19.26 -4.62 30.19
N ARG A 701 19.80 -4.42 28.99
CA ARG A 701 19.95 -5.46 27.96
C ARG A 701 21.14 -6.39 28.25
N ARG A 702 20.91 -7.70 28.17
CA ARG A 702 21.93 -8.75 28.32
C ARG A 702 21.90 -9.70 27.12
N TYR A 703 23.08 -9.99 26.58
CA TYR A 703 23.24 -10.91 25.45
C TYR A 703 23.23 -12.37 25.89
N ASN A 704 22.53 -13.22 25.14
CA ASN A 704 22.50 -14.65 25.38
C ASN A 704 23.82 -15.30 24.92
N GLN A 705 24.60 -15.82 25.87
CA GLN A 705 25.90 -16.42 25.56
C GLN A 705 25.79 -17.75 24.79
N GLY A 706 24.70 -18.50 24.98
CA GLY A 706 24.47 -19.79 24.31
C GLY A 706 24.09 -19.67 22.82
N LEU A 707 23.55 -18.51 22.45
CA LEU A 707 23.07 -18.18 21.10
C LEU A 707 23.92 -17.09 20.42
N LYS A 708 25.22 -17.04 20.73
CA LYS A 708 26.18 -16.17 20.03
C LYS A 708 26.44 -16.66 18.61
N ASN A 709 25.54 -16.29 17.72
CA ASN A 709 25.55 -16.68 16.32
C ASN A 709 25.82 -15.48 15.40
N VAL A 710 26.36 -15.77 14.21
CA VAL A 710 26.47 -14.86 13.08
C VAL A 710 25.60 -15.40 11.95
N ALA A 711 24.77 -14.53 11.36
CA ALA A 711 23.98 -14.82 10.19
C ALA A 711 24.61 -14.15 8.96
N ASN A 712 24.76 -14.88 7.86
CA ASN A 712 25.16 -14.35 6.55
C ASN A 712 24.10 -14.73 5.52
N TRP A 713 23.63 -13.79 4.71
CA TRP A 713 22.52 -14.07 3.79
C TRP A 713 22.56 -13.22 2.51
N GLY A 714 21.85 -13.68 1.49
CA GLY A 714 21.67 -12.98 0.22
C GLY A 714 20.37 -13.39 -0.46
N TYR A 715 20.09 -12.74 -1.59
CA TYR A 715 18.88 -12.96 -2.37
C TYR A 715 19.20 -13.66 -3.68
N TRP A 716 18.49 -14.75 -3.96
CA TRP A 716 18.68 -15.56 -5.14
C TRP A 716 17.49 -15.43 -6.10
N GLU A 717 17.72 -15.49 -7.40
CA GLU A 717 16.68 -15.59 -8.45
C GLU A 717 16.86 -16.87 -9.25
N GLY A 718 15.79 -17.41 -9.81
CA GLY A 718 15.86 -18.63 -10.64
C GLY A 718 16.05 -19.93 -9.85
N CYS A 719 15.80 -19.92 -8.53
CA CYS A 719 15.84 -21.13 -7.71
C CYS A 719 14.72 -22.10 -8.08
N ASN A 720 14.97 -23.39 -7.87
CA ASN A 720 13.93 -24.41 -7.93
C ASN A 720 12.94 -24.25 -6.77
N GLN A 721 11.81 -24.95 -6.84
CA GLN A 721 10.86 -25.03 -5.74
C GLN A 721 11.29 -26.10 -4.73
N TYR A 722 11.10 -25.83 -3.45
CA TYR A 722 11.23 -26.85 -2.41
C TYR A 722 10.10 -27.88 -2.53
N ALA A 723 10.43 -29.17 -2.47
CA ALA A 723 9.47 -30.29 -2.46
C ALA A 723 8.35 -30.20 -3.53
N PRO A 724 8.69 -30.06 -4.82
CA PRO A 724 7.72 -29.87 -5.90
C PRO A 724 6.77 -31.06 -6.02
N GLY A 725 5.49 -30.79 -6.29
CA GLY A 725 4.44 -31.81 -6.39
C GLY A 725 4.00 -32.42 -5.06
N THR A 726 4.51 -31.90 -3.92
CA THR A 726 4.13 -32.37 -2.58
C THR A 726 3.26 -31.36 -1.84
N PRO A 727 2.57 -31.78 -0.77
CA PRO A 727 1.93 -30.88 0.20
C PRO A 727 2.78 -29.70 0.70
N ARG A 728 4.11 -29.86 0.73
CA ARG A 728 5.08 -28.91 1.30
C ARG A 728 5.71 -28.01 0.23
N GLU A 729 5.18 -28.05 -1.00
CA GLU A 729 5.71 -27.31 -2.14
C GLU A 729 5.93 -25.84 -1.78
N ASN A 730 7.15 -25.37 -2.05
CA ASN A 730 7.57 -23.98 -1.86
C ASN A 730 7.33 -23.41 -0.45
N SER A 731 7.21 -24.27 0.57
CA SER A 731 7.26 -23.86 1.97
C SER A 731 8.66 -23.31 2.31
N PRO A 732 8.78 -22.38 3.28
CA PRO A 732 10.07 -22.06 3.87
C PRO A 732 10.75 -23.34 4.37
N PHE A 733 12.04 -23.47 4.09
CA PHE A 733 12.84 -24.63 4.47
C PHE A 733 14.04 -24.22 5.30
N PHE A 734 14.26 -24.96 6.39
CA PHE A 734 15.32 -24.74 7.36
C PHE A 734 16.11 -26.01 7.55
N GLU A 735 17.43 -25.97 7.41
CA GLU A 735 18.29 -27.15 7.44
C GLU A 735 19.47 -26.95 8.40
N ALA A 736 19.64 -27.85 9.35
CA ALA A 736 20.82 -27.94 10.20
C ALA A 736 22.06 -28.25 9.34
N LEU A 737 23.17 -27.56 9.62
CA LEU A 737 24.41 -27.80 8.89
C LEU A 737 24.97 -29.18 9.26
N THR A 738 25.51 -29.89 8.28
CA THR A 738 26.03 -31.25 8.43
C THR A 738 27.19 -31.40 9.41
N ASP A 739 27.84 -30.29 9.76
CA ASP A 739 28.95 -30.24 10.71
C ASP A 739 28.56 -29.62 12.06
N GLU A 740 27.26 -29.56 12.35
CA GLU A 740 26.70 -29.19 13.67
C GLU A 740 27.00 -27.74 14.09
N SER A 741 27.59 -26.93 13.20
CA SER A 741 28.02 -25.57 13.50
C SER A 741 26.88 -24.53 13.51
N GLY A 742 25.71 -24.90 12.99
CA GLY A 742 24.53 -24.03 12.90
C GLY A 742 23.48 -24.56 11.93
N TRP A 743 22.83 -23.68 11.17
CA TRP A 743 21.75 -24.01 10.23
C TRP A 743 21.63 -22.99 9.08
N ALA A 744 20.81 -23.29 8.08
CA ALA A 744 20.53 -22.43 6.93
C ALA A 744 19.02 -22.32 6.64
N TRP A 745 18.60 -21.21 6.00
CA TRP A 745 17.22 -20.99 5.56
C TRP A 745 17.10 -20.77 4.07
N PHE A 746 15.94 -21.15 3.53
CA PHE A 746 15.42 -20.80 2.22
C PHE A 746 13.99 -20.29 2.38
N ILE A 747 13.74 -19.04 2.00
CA ILE A 747 12.42 -18.39 2.11
C ILE A 747 12.05 -17.81 0.74
N PRO A 748 11.09 -18.39 0.01
CA PRO A 748 10.65 -17.86 -1.27
C PRO A 748 9.81 -16.58 -1.08
N LEU A 749 10.01 -15.59 -1.96
CA LEU A 749 9.37 -14.27 -1.93
C LEU A 749 8.58 -14.01 -3.22
N HIS A 750 7.53 -13.19 -3.13
CA HIS A 750 6.59 -12.95 -4.23
C HIS A 750 7.19 -12.24 -5.45
N ASN A 751 8.34 -11.60 -5.30
CA ASN A 751 9.03 -10.88 -6.37
C ASN A 751 9.97 -11.78 -7.21
N GLY A 752 9.79 -13.10 -7.14
CA GLY A 752 10.60 -14.08 -7.86
C GLY A 752 11.97 -14.35 -7.25
N LYS A 753 12.25 -13.81 -6.05
CA LYS A 753 13.49 -14.03 -5.30
C LYS A 753 13.29 -15.03 -4.17
N ALA A 754 14.37 -15.65 -3.73
CA ALA A 754 14.44 -16.37 -2.47
C ALA A 754 15.44 -15.71 -1.54
N SER A 755 15.07 -15.51 -0.28
CA SER A 755 15.98 -15.14 0.80
C SER A 755 16.67 -16.39 1.31
N VAL A 756 18.00 -16.38 1.27
CA VAL A 756 18.82 -17.54 1.63
C VAL A 756 19.89 -17.09 2.61
N GLY A 757 19.99 -17.77 3.74
CA GLY A 757 20.97 -17.41 4.77
C GLY A 757 21.51 -18.59 5.53
N VAL A 758 22.67 -18.38 6.13
CA VAL A 758 23.39 -19.34 6.95
C VAL A 758 23.68 -18.71 8.31
N VAL A 759 23.28 -19.38 9.37
CA VAL A 759 23.52 -19.02 10.76
C VAL A 759 24.51 -19.99 11.36
N MET A 760 25.59 -19.49 11.95
CA MET A 760 26.61 -20.31 12.61
C MET A 760 27.00 -19.72 13.96
N ASN A 761 27.48 -20.56 14.87
CA ASN A 761 28.15 -20.07 16.06
C ASN A 761 29.32 -19.14 15.67
N GLN A 762 29.41 -17.98 16.32
CA GLN A 762 30.36 -16.92 15.96
C GLN A 762 31.82 -17.37 16.06
N LYS A 763 32.18 -18.16 17.07
CA LYS A 763 33.55 -18.67 17.26
C LYS A 763 33.92 -19.67 16.16
N LEU A 764 33.00 -20.60 15.86
CA LEU A 764 33.19 -21.59 14.79
C LEU A 764 33.31 -20.93 13.42
N ALA A 765 32.45 -19.95 13.12
CA ALA A 765 32.50 -19.19 11.88
C ALA A 765 33.82 -18.43 11.72
N ALA A 766 34.30 -17.77 12.79
CA ALA A 766 35.58 -17.06 12.78
C ALA A 766 36.76 -18.02 12.53
N HIS A 767 36.79 -19.16 13.21
CA HIS A 767 37.82 -20.18 13.04
C HIS A 767 37.84 -20.73 11.61
N LYS A 768 36.68 -21.10 11.05
CA LYS A 768 36.57 -21.56 9.66
C LYS A 768 37.02 -20.51 8.65
N LYS A 769 36.65 -19.25 8.86
CA LYS A 769 37.05 -18.15 7.98
C LYS A 769 38.56 -17.93 7.99
N GLN A 770 39.23 -18.11 9.13
CA GLN A 770 40.69 -18.08 9.22
C GLN A 770 41.34 -19.26 8.49
N GLN A 771 40.80 -20.47 8.63
CA GLN A 771 41.33 -21.67 7.97
C GLN A 771 41.18 -21.66 6.45
N GLN A 772 40.15 -20.99 5.91
CA GLN A 772 39.91 -20.91 4.47
C GLN A 772 40.90 -20.01 3.71
N GLY A 773 41.72 -19.20 4.42
CA GLY A 773 43.02 -18.66 3.95
C GLY A 773 43.13 -17.93 2.59
N GLY A 774 42.02 -17.65 1.90
CA GLY A 774 42.03 -17.22 0.49
C GLY A 774 41.40 -15.84 0.22
N PRO A 775 41.62 -15.27 -0.98
CA PRO A 775 41.20 -13.90 -1.37
C PRO A 775 39.68 -13.73 -1.62
N GLY A 776 38.82 -14.66 -1.17
CA GLY A 776 37.43 -14.79 -1.59
C GLY A 776 36.37 -13.95 -0.85
N GLY A 777 36.74 -13.19 0.19
CA GLY A 777 35.81 -12.31 0.92
C GLY A 777 34.65 -13.02 1.64
N SER A 778 33.65 -12.26 2.10
CA SER A 778 32.44 -12.78 2.79
C SER A 778 31.57 -13.65 1.89
N THR A 779 31.57 -13.40 0.58
CA THR A 779 30.78 -14.15 -0.40
C THR A 779 31.30 -15.58 -0.59
N ALA A 780 32.62 -15.79 -0.67
CA ALA A 780 33.17 -17.15 -0.76
C ALA A 780 32.85 -17.98 0.48
N PHE A 781 33.02 -17.40 1.68
CA PHE A 781 32.66 -18.06 2.93
C PHE A 781 31.17 -18.45 2.96
N TYR A 782 30.29 -17.57 2.48
CA TYR A 782 28.86 -17.85 2.36
C TYR A 782 28.57 -19.03 1.43
N HIS A 783 29.16 -19.07 0.23
CA HIS A 783 28.99 -20.19 -0.70
C HIS A 783 29.56 -21.52 -0.16
N GLU A 784 30.72 -21.49 0.49
CA GLU A 784 31.27 -22.69 1.15
C GLU A 784 30.36 -23.17 2.27
N SER A 785 29.82 -22.24 3.07
CA SER A 785 28.90 -22.57 4.16
C SER A 785 27.60 -23.23 3.65
N LEU A 786 27.08 -22.81 2.50
CA LEU A 786 25.91 -23.44 1.87
C LEU A 786 26.14 -24.90 1.47
N LYS A 787 27.38 -25.34 1.26
CA LYS A 787 27.67 -26.76 0.98
C LYS A 787 27.36 -27.66 2.17
N LEU A 788 27.30 -27.10 3.38
CA LEU A 788 26.96 -27.82 4.60
C LEU A 788 25.44 -28.01 4.77
N ALA A 789 24.62 -27.46 3.86
CA ALA A 789 23.17 -27.64 3.81
C ALA A 789 22.78 -28.26 2.45
N PRO A 790 23.01 -29.58 2.26
CA PRO A 790 22.90 -30.22 0.95
C PRO A 790 21.49 -30.20 0.36
N GLU A 791 20.43 -30.38 1.17
CA GLU A 791 19.06 -30.36 0.66
C GLU A 791 18.66 -28.96 0.22
N LEU A 792 18.96 -27.94 1.01
CA LEU A 792 18.71 -26.54 0.67
C LEU A 792 19.51 -26.15 -0.57
N ARG A 793 20.78 -26.55 -0.63
CA ARG A 793 21.64 -26.29 -1.80
C ARG A 793 21.07 -26.90 -3.08
N SER A 794 20.43 -28.06 -3.01
CA SER A 794 19.78 -28.67 -4.19
C SER A 794 18.68 -27.80 -4.79
N VAL A 795 18.00 -27.00 -3.97
CA VAL A 795 16.96 -26.03 -4.40
C VAL A 795 17.58 -24.81 -5.09
N LEU A 796 18.84 -24.49 -4.80
CA LEU A 796 19.55 -23.35 -5.37
C LEU A 796 20.26 -23.65 -6.71
N VAL A 797 20.48 -24.92 -7.05
CA VAL A 797 21.25 -25.33 -8.24
C VAL A 797 20.40 -25.30 -9.51
N GLY A 798 21.01 -25.04 -10.67
CA GLY A 798 20.33 -24.88 -11.96
C GLY A 798 20.45 -23.43 -12.45
N ASP A 799 19.32 -22.78 -12.73
CA ASP A 799 19.25 -21.35 -13.09
C ASP A 799 19.39 -20.40 -11.88
N GLY A 800 19.54 -20.95 -10.67
CA GLY A 800 19.65 -20.22 -9.42
C GLY A 800 20.91 -19.35 -9.34
N ARG A 801 20.73 -18.04 -9.22
CA ARG A 801 21.82 -17.05 -9.15
C ARG A 801 21.65 -16.11 -7.96
N LEU A 802 22.73 -15.87 -7.22
CA LEU A 802 22.79 -14.82 -6.22
C LEU A 802 22.74 -13.44 -6.93
N VAL A 803 21.73 -12.63 -6.62
CA VAL A 803 21.48 -11.31 -7.25
C VAL A 803 21.68 -10.13 -6.30
N SER A 804 22.19 -10.38 -5.10
CA SER A 804 22.51 -9.33 -4.12
C SER A 804 23.89 -9.52 -3.54
N ASP A 805 24.42 -8.48 -2.91
CA ASP A 805 25.55 -8.62 -1.99
C ASP A 805 25.16 -9.51 -0.81
N VAL A 806 26.15 -10.25 -0.28
CA VAL A 806 25.99 -11.01 0.96
C VAL A 806 26.05 -10.06 2.15
N LYS A 807 24.98 -10.05 2.94
CA LYS A 807 24.83 -9.29 4.17
C LYS A 807 25.19 -10.15 5.37
N SER A 808 25.52 -9.50 6.50
CA SER A 808 25.89 -10.19 7.74
C SER A 808 25.35 -9.47 8.98
N ALA A 809 25.03 -10.22 10.03
CA ALA A 809 24.64 -9.71 11.33
C ALA A 809 25.09 -10.66 12.44
N SER A 810 25.60 -10.11 13.54
CA SER A 810 25.91 -10.82 14.79
C SER A 810 25.19 -10.16 15.96
N ASP A 811 25.37 -10.72 17.17
CA ASP A 811 24.96 -10.09 18.44
C ASP A 811 23.50 -9.65 18.43
N TYR A 812 22.63 -10.49 17.87
CA TYR A 812 21.20 -10.25 17.82
C TYR A 812 20.45 -10.94 18.96
N SER A 813 21.02 -11.95 19.62
CA SER A 813 20.35 -12.66 20.71
C SER A 813 20.55 -11.96 22.06
N TYR A 814 19.49 -11.35 22.59
CA TYR A 814 19.50 -10.63 23.87
C TYR A 814 18.10 -10.49 24.46
N SER A 815 18.05 -10.16 25.75
CA SER A 815 16.83 -9.77 26.45
C SER A 815 17.10 -8.63 27.43
N ALA A 816 16.06 -7.87 27.75
CA ALA A 816 16.09 -6.87 28.81
C ALA A 816 15.51 -7.46 30.10
N SER A 817 15.98 -7.02 31.27
CA SER A 817 15.41 -7.46 32.55
C SER A 817 14.05 -6.82 32.88
N SER A 818 13.66 -5.77 32.17
CA SER A 818 12.33 -5.17 32.19
C SER A 818 12.03 -4.54 30.82
N TYR A 819 10.77 -4.52 30.41
CA TYR A 819 10.29 -3.97 29.14
C TYR A 819 9.40 -2.74 29.31
N ALA A 820 9.25 -2.26 30.54
CA ALA A 820 8.45 -1.08 30.83
C ALA A 820 8.85 -0.47 32.18
N PHE A 821 8.45 0.78 32.33
CA PHE A 821 8.34 1.53 33.58
C PHE A 821 7.17 2.53 33.40
N PRO A 822 6.71 3.22 34.44
CA PRO A 822 5.61 4.17 34.30
C PRO A 822 5.82 5.13 33.12
N HIS A 823 4.79 5.30 32.29
CA HIS A 823 4.77 6.13 31.07
C HIS A 823 5.65 5.65 29.91
N ALA A 824 6.30 4.48 30.01
CA ALA A 824 7.13 3.93 28.94
C ALA A 824 6.90 2.42 28.71
N ARG A 825 6.87 2.00 27.44
CA ARG A 825 6.80 0.60 27.02
C ARG A 825 7.88 0.31 25.96
N VAL A 826 8.44 -0.89 25.96
CA VAL A 826 9.50 -1.33 25.04
C VAL A 826 9.01 -2.54 24.26
N VAL A 827 9.00 -2.46 22.92
CA VAL A 827 8.38 -3.49 22.06
C VAL A 827 9.34 -4.00 20.99
N GLY A 828 9.24 -5.31 20.70
CA GLY A 828 10.08 -5.99 19.70
C GLY A 828 11.58 -5.95 20.02
N ASP A 829 12.40 -5.87 18.97
CA ASP A 829 13.87 -5.88 19.06
C ASP A 829 14.46 -4.75 19.93
N ALA A 830 13.67 -3.73 20.30
CA ALA A 830 14.10 -2.72 21.28
C ALA A 830 14.36 -3.34 22.66
N GLY A 831 13.59 -4.38 23.02
CA GLY A 831 13.71 -5.09 24.29
C GLY A 831 14.46 -6.41 24.15
N CYS A 832 14.03 -7.28 23.23
CA CYS A 832 14.57 -8.63 23.12
C CYS A 832 14.50 -9.20 21.70
N PHE A 833 15.40 -10.13 21.41
CA PHE A 833 15.40 -10.97 20.21
C PHE A 833 16.10 -12.30 20.54
N ILE A 834 15.61 -13.39 19.97
CA ILE A 834 16.09 -14.75 20.30
C ILE A 834 17.05 -15.24 19.22
N ASP A 835 16.49 -15.72 18.12
CA ASP A 835 17.18 -16.33 16.99
C ASP A 835 16.20 -16.42 15.81
N PRO A 836 16.63 -16.31 14.54
CA PRO A 836 15.71 -16.36 13.41
C PRO A 836 15.10 -17.74 13.13
N PHE A 837 15.56 -18.83 13.76
CA PHE A 837 15.20 -20.22 13.41
C PHE A 837 13.69 -20.47 13.28
N PHE A 838 12.90 -20.10 14.28
CA PHE A 838 11.43 -20.27 14.27
C PHE A 838 10.67 -18.99 13.89
N SER A 839 11.32 -18.02 13.22
CA SER A 839 10.64 -16.82 12.69
C SER A 839 9.84 -16.00 13.72
N SER A 840 10.27 -15.98 14.99
CA SER A 840 9.50 -15.40 16.10
C SER A 840 9.57 -13.88 16.25
N GLY A 841 10.55 -13.22 15.61
CA GLY A 841 10.84 -11.80 15.84
C GLY A 841 9.65 -10.87 15.61
N VAL A 842 8.97 -10.98 14.45
CA VAL A 842 7.79 -10.16 14.16
C VAL A 842 6.63 -10.50 15.09
N HIS A 843 6.41 -11.78 15.41
CA HIS A 843 5.37 -12.20 16.36
C HIS A 843 5.55 -11.56 17.75
N ILE A 844 6.77 -11.60 18.29
CA ILE A 844 7.09 -10.98 19.58
C ILE A 844 6.90 -9.46 19.50
N ALA A 845 7.28 -8.83 18.38
CA ALA A 845 7.07 -7.39 18.17
C ALA A 845 5.58 -7.00 18.17
N LEU A 846 4.72 -7.77 17.49
CA LEU A 846 3.27 -7.52 17.46
C LEU A 846 2.58 -7.84 18.79
N THR A 847 2.99 -8.92 19.46
CA THR A 847 2.49 -9.27 20.80
C THR A 847 2.84 -8.18 21.82
N GLY A 848 4.10 -7.72 21.80
CA GLY A 848 4.55 -6.59 22.63
C GLY A 848 3.81 -5.30 22.28
N ALA A 849 3.57 -5.03 21.00
CA ALA A 849 2.83 -3.86 20.54
C ALA A 849 1.38 -3.84 21.03
N LEU A 850 0.66 -4.97 20.92
CA LEU A 850 -0.70 -5.09 21.44
C LEU A 850 -0.73 -4.95 22.97
N SER A 851 0.23 -5.55 23.67
CA SER A 851 0.40 -5.39 25.12
C SER A 851 0.66 -3.93 25.51
N ALA A 852 1.52 -3.21 24.78
CA ALA A 852 1.78 -1.80 25.02
C ALA A 852 0.51 -0.95 24.80
N ALA A 853 -0.20 -1.17 23.69
CA ALA A 853 -1.45 -0.46 23.40
C ALA A 853 -2.51 -0.71 24.49
N THR A 854 -2.67 -1.97 24.89
CA THR A 854 -3.64 -2.41 25.92
C THR A 854 -3.34 -1.78 27.27
N THR A 855 -2.08 -1.83 27.72
CA THR A 855 -1.68 -1.32 29.03
C THR A 855 -1.67 0.21 29.09
N ILE A 856 -1.32 0.90 28.00
CA ILE A 856 -1.42 2.36 27.92
C ILE A 856 -2.89 2.80 27.94
N ALA A 857 -3.75 2.15 27.15
CA ALA A 857 -5.18 2.46 27.13
C ALA A 857 -5.84 2.22 28.51
N ALA A 858 -5.47 1.14 29.18
CA ALA A 858 -5.93 0.83 30.54
C ALA A 858 -5.56 1.94 31.54
N SER A 859 -4.30 2.40 31.52
CA SER A 859 -3.85 3.50 32.38
C SER A 859 -4.60 4.80 32.10
N ILE A 860 -4.77 5.16 30.82
CA ILE A 860 -5.46 6.40 30.42
C ILE A 860 -6.93 6.38 30.85
N ARG A 861 -7.57 5.21 30.82
CA ARG A 861 -8.98 5.03 31.22
C ARG A 861 -9.19 4.89 32.72
N GLY A 862 -8.12 4.65 33.47
CA GLY A 862 -8.20 4.37 34.91
C GLY A 862 -8.62 2.94 35.23
N ASP A 863 -8.51 2.00 34.27
CA ASP A 863 -8.83 0.59 34.47
C ASP A 863 -7.82 -0.13 35.37
N SER A 864 -6.57 0.35 35.38
CA SER A 864 -5.45 -0.19 36.15
C SER A 864 -4.50 0.94 36.51
N ASP A 865 -3.76 0.80 37.62
CA ASP A 865 -2.73 1.76 37.98
C ASP A 865 -1.52 1.66 37.02
N GLU A 866 -0.84 2.78 36.78
CA GLU A 866 0.23 2.85 35.78
C GLU A 866 1.40 1.88 36.08
N ALA A 867 1.70 1.65 37.36
CA ALA A 867 2.77 0.75 37.76
C ALA A 867 2.39 -0.72 37.47
N ALA A 868 1.18 -1.13 37.82
CA ALA A 868 0.65 -2.46 37.50
C ALA A 868 0.53 -2.66 35.99
N ALA A 869 0.07 -1.66 35.24
CA ALA A 869 0.00 -1.71 33.78
C ALA A 869 1.39 -1.88 33.13
N ALA A 870 2.42 -1.17 33.64
CA ALA A 870 3.80 -1.35 33.20
C ALA A 870 4.34 -2.74 33.55
N GLU A 871 4.08 -3.22 34.76
CA GLU A 871 4.50 -4.56 35.20
C GLU A 871 3.83 -5.66 34.37
N TRP A 872 2.53 -5.51 34.08
CA TRP A 872 1.76 -6.40 33.22
C TRP A 872 2.42 -6.54 31.84
N HIS A 873 2.78 -5.41 31.23
CA HIS A 873 3.48 -5.39 29.95
C HIS A 873 4.82 -6.15 30.01
N SER A 874 5.65 -5.84 31.01
CA SER A 874 6.95 -6.50 31.21
C SER A 874 6.82 -8.01 31.36
N LYS A 875 5.88 -8.48 32.18
CA LYS A 875 5.62 -9.91 32.39
C LYS A 875 5.12 -10.58 31.11
N LYS A 876 4.24 -9.93 30.36
CA LYS A 876 3.71 -10.50 29.11
C LYS A 876 4.80 -10.67 28.04
N VAL A 877 5.64 -9.65 27.84
CA VAL A 877 6.76 -9.73 26.88
C VAL A 877 7.79 -10.77 27.32
N ALA A 878 8.11 -10.84 28.61
CA ALA A 878 9.02 -11.84 29.16
C ALA A 878 8.50 -13.27 28.95
N ALA A 879 7.21 -13.52 29.19
CA ALA A 879 6.59 -14.83 28.99
C ALA A 879 6.68 -15.29 27.53
N ALA A 880 6.31 -14.42 26.57
CA ALA A 880 6.39 -14.71 25.14
C ALA A 880 7.84 -15.02 24.71
N TYR A 881 8.81 -14.22 25.17
CA TYR A 881 10.24 -14.45 24.91
C TYR A 881 10.71 -15.81 25.44
N THR A 882 10.42 -16.12 26.70
CA THR A 882 10.89 -17.34 27.38
C THR A 882 10.37 -18.61 26.70
N ARG A 883 9.09 -18.64 26.29
CA ARG A 883 8.50 -19.78 25.56
C ARG A 883 9.26 -20.09 24.28
N PHE A 884 9.49 -19.08 23.44
CA PHE A 884 10.24 -19.25 22.20
C PHE A 884 11.71 -19.60 22.46
N LEU A 885 12.32 -19.02 23.50
CA LEU A 885 13.71 -19.29 23.84
C LEU A 885 13.91 -20.78 24.17
N LEU A 886 13.02 -21.38 24.96
CA LEU A 886 13.09 -22.81 25.29
C LEU A 886 13.04 -23.68 24.04
N VAL A 887 12.05 -23.46 23.17
CA VAL A 887 11.90 -24.21 21.92
C VAL A 887 13.13 -24.06 21.01
N VAL A 888 13.65 -22.84 20.87
CA VAL A 888 14.88 -22.58 20.10
C VAL A 888 16.07 -23.32 20.71
N LEU A 889 16.28 -23.25 22.03
CA LEU A 889 17.41 -23.90 22.68
C LEU A 889 17.32 -25.43 22.56
N SER A 890 16.13 -26.03 22.65
CA SER A 890 15.94 -27.47 22.47
C SER A 890 16.25 -27.89 21.04
N ALA A 891 15.83 -27.12 20.03
CA ALA A 891 16.20 -27.34 18.64
C ALA A 891 17.71 -27.18 18.41
N TYR A 892 18.35 -26.17 18.99
CA TYR A 892 19.80 -26.00 18.92
C TYR A 892 20.57 -27.16 19.56
N LYS A 893 20.06 -27.72 20.66
CA LYS A 893 20.65 -28.92 21.26
C LYS A 893 20.58 -30.08 20.27
N GLN A 894 19.42 -30.35 19.67
CA GLN A 894 19.30 -31.40 18.65
C GLN A 894 20.23 -31.18 17.44
N MET A 895 20.38 -29.94 16.95
CA MET A 895 21.25 -29.62 15.81
C MET A 895 22.75 -29.78 16.11
N ARG A 896 23.15 -29.58 17.37
CA ARG A 896 24.54 -29.70 17.83
C ARG A 896 24.93 -31.11 18.25
N PHE A 897 23.93 -31.95 18.52
CA PHE A 897 24.10 -33.35 18.90
C PHE A 897 23.25 -34.19 17.93
N GLN A 898 23.59 -34.17 16.64
CA GLN A 898 22.72 -34.82 15.65
C GLN A 898 22.63 -36.33 15.89
N GLY A 899 23.70 -36.96 16.41
CA GLY A 899 23.68 -38.39 16.76
C GLY A 899 22.78 -38.76 17.93
N ASP A 900 22.33 -37.80 18.73
CA ASP A 900 21.56 -38.06 19.96
C ASP A 900 20.06 -37.83 19.77
N PRO A 901 19.19 -38.69 20.32
CA PRO A 901 17.73 -38.53 20.32
C PRO A 901 17.29 -37.47 21.36
N VAL A 902 17.51 -36.18 21.05
CA VAL A 902 17.14 -35.06 21.95
C VAL A 902 15.67 -34.69 21.81
N LEU A 903 15.17 -34.62 20.58
CA LEU A 903 13.80 -34.22 20.22
C LEU A 903 13.02 -35.33 19.53
N SER A 904 13.54 -36.54 19.50
CA SER A 904 12.92 -37.68 18.83
C SER A 904 13.26 -38.93 19.61
N ASP A 905 12.39 -39.93 19.61
CA ASP A 905 12.72 -41.23 20.20
C ASP A 905 13.57 -42.08 19.23
N PHE A 906 14.12 -43.21 19.70
CA PHE A 906 15.05 -44.06 18.92
C PHE A 906 14.41 -44.67 17.66
N ASP A 907 13.09 -44.89 17.68
CA ASP A 907 12.31 -45.50 16.60
C ASP A 907 11.68 -44.47 15.64
N GLU A 908 11.80 -43.17 15.92
CA GLU A 908 11.25 -42.10 15.08
C GLU A 908 12.21 -41.73 13.93
N ASP A 909 11.70 -41.67 12.69
CA ASP A 909 12.46 -41.27 11.49
C ASP A 909 12.33 -39.77 11.14
N ASN A 910 11.57 -39.00 11.95
CA ASN A 910 11.30 -37.57 11.79
C ASN A 910 11.21 -36.86 13.17
N PHE A 911 10.71 -35.62 13.17
CA PHE A 911 10.51 -34.81 14.39
C PHE A 911 9.04 -34.38 14.59
N ASP A 912 8.09 -35.05 13.93
CA ASP A 912 6.70 -34.56 13.89
C ASP A 912 6.05 -34.56 15.29
N ARG A 913 6.43 -35.49 16.19
CA ARG A 913 6.01 -35.50 17.60
C ARG A 913 6.50 -34.25 18.35
N ALA A 914 7.80 -33.94 18.30
CA ALA A 914 8.32 -32.71 18.91
C ALA A 914 7.65 -31.46 18.34
N PHE A 915 7.43 -31.42 17.03
CA PHE A 915 6.73 -30.31 16.37
C PHE A 915 5.26 -30.19 16.79
N SER A 916 4.60 -31.29 17.15
CA SER A 916 3.26 -31.25 17.75
C SER A 916 3.25 -30.57 19.12
N PHE A 917 4.28 -30.82 19.95
CA PHE A 917 4.47 -30.12 21.22
C PHE A 917 4.86 -28.66 21.01
N PHE A 918 5.75 -28.35 20.07
CA PHE A 918 6.17 -26.97 19.80
C PHE A 918 5.07 -26.11 19.18
N ARG A 919 4.09 -26.75 18.53
CA ARG A 919 3.04 -26.12 17.71
C ARG A 919 2.41 -24.88 18.36
N PRO A 920 1.95 -24.90 19.63
CA PRO A 920 1.33 -23.73 20.28
C PRO A 920 2.24 -22.50 20.30
N ILE A 921 3.54 -22.72 20.45
CA ILE A 921 4.54 -21.66 20.55
C ILE A 921 4.94 -21.23 19.14
N ILE A 922 5.39 -22.15 18.27
CA ILE A 922 5.95 -21.81 16.94
C ILE A 922 4.89 -21.34 15.93
N GLN A 923 3.61 -21.44 16.25
CA GLN A 923 2.51 -20.84 15.49
C GLN A 923 2.01 -19.53 16.10
N GLY A 924 2.50 -19.18 17.29
CA GLY A 924 2.13 -18.00 18.05
C GLY A 924 0.73 -18.05 18.67
N THR A 925 0.06 -19.21 18.68
CA THR A 925 -1.30 -19.36 19.23
C THR A 925 -1.33 -19.24 20.74
N ALA A 926 -0.25 -19.60 21.44
CA ALA A 926 -0.09 -19.37 22.88
C ALA A 926 -0.14 -17.88 23.28
N ASP A 927 0.03 -16.97 22.31
CA ASP A 927 -0.05 -15.52 22.51
C ASP A 927 -1.15 -14.85 21.65
N ALA A 928 -2.05 -15.62 21.04
CA ALA A 928 -3.14 -15.08 20.22
C ALA A 928 -4.48 -15.11 20.99
N ALA A 929 -5.35 -14.13 20.73
CA ALA A 929 -6.62 -13.93 21.45
C ALA A 929 -7.67 -15.06 21.30
N ASN A 930 -7.52 -15.95 20.31
CA ASN A 930 -8.54 -16.95 19.94
C ASN A 930 -8.13 -18.41 20.23
N GLY A 931 -7.09 -18.64 21.05
CA GLY A 931 -6.62 -19.99 21.34
C GLY A 931 -7.50 -20.72 22.36
N ASN A 932 -8.29 -21.71 21.93
CA ASN A 932 -8.85 -22.78 22.79
C ASN A 932 -7.76 -23.75 23.29
N LEU A 933 -6.56 -23.26 23.58
CA LEU A 933 -5.43 -24.10 23.97
C LEU A 933 -5.58 -24.40 25.45
N SER A 934 -5.70 -25.69 25.80
CA SER A 934 -5.85 -26.05 27.21
C SER A 934 -4.54 -25.82 27.96
N GLN A 935 -4.62 -25.41 29.23
CA GLN A 935 -3.44 -25.23 30.09
C GLN A 935 -2.54 -26.48 30.10
N ASP A 936 -3.15 -27.66 30.02
CA ASP A 936 -2.48 -28.95 29.95
C ASP A 936 -1.60 -29.10 28.71
N GLU A 937 -2.03 -28.60 27.55
CA GLU A 937 -1.26 -28.67 26.31
C GLU A 937 0.01 -27.81 26.38
N LEU A 938 -0.10 -26.58 26.90
CA LEU A 938 1.05 -25.70 27.06
C LEU A 938 2.03 -26.23 28.11
N ASN A 939 1.53 -26.77 29.22
CA ASN A 939 2.36 -27.39 30.26
C ASN A 939 3.15 -28.57 29.69
N LYS A 940 2.50 -29.45 28.91
CA LYS A 940 3.18 -30.57 28.22
C LYS A 940 4.27 -30.09 27.27
N THR A 941 4.05 -29.00 26.54
CA THR A 941 5.09 -28.41 25.68
C THR A 941 6.30 -27.95 26.49
N LEU A 942 6.09 -27.26 27.61
CA LEU A 942 7.16 -26.75 28.45
C LEU A 942 7.93 -27.89 29.13
N GLU A 943 7.23 -28.90 29.62
CA GLU A 943 7.80 -30.11 30.19
C GLU A 943 8.65 -30.86 29.16
N PHE A 944 8.13 -31.04 27.94
CA PHE A 944 8.88 -31.63 26.83
C PHE A 944 10.17 -30.86 26.51
N CYS A 945 10.09 -29.52 26.41
CA CYS A 945 11.27 -28.68 26.22
C CYS A 945 12.27 -28.79 27.39
N ALA A 946 11.79 -28.91 28.63
CA ALA A 946 12.62 -29.04 29.82
C ALA A 946 13.36 -30.37 29.87
N HIS A 947 12.70 -31.48 29.49
CA HIS A 947 13.32 -32.80 29.36
C HIS A 947 14.48 -32.80 28.37
N ALA A 948 14.40 -32.00 27.30
CA ALA A 948 15.52 -31.83 26.38
C ALA A 948 16.79 -31.31 27.07
N PHE A 949 16.73 -30.70 28.26
CA PHE A 949 17.89 -30.24 29.03
C PHE A 949 18.28 -31.14 30.20
N GLU A 950 17.59 -32.25 30.41
CA GLU A 950 18.01 -33.27 31.37
C GLU A 950 19.27 -33.99 30.85
N PRO A 951 20.18 -34.42 31.75
CA PRO A 951 21.33 -35.22 31.34
C PRO A 951 20.84 -36.52 30.72
N VAL A 952 21.17 -36.76 29.45
CA VAL A 952 20.96 -38.06 28.82
C VAL A 952 22.02 -39.00 29.40
N SER A 953 21.71 -39.65 30.52
CA SER A 953 22.54 -40.75 31.00
C SER A 953 22.10 -42.03 30.30
N PRO A 954 23.01 -42.82 29.72
CA PRO A 954 22.71 -44.20 29.35
C PRO A 954 22.18 -44.95 30.58
N GLU A 955 21.25 -45.88 30.40
CA GLU A 955 20.59 -46.63 31.49
C GLU A 955 21.58 -47.29 32.48
N ALA A 956 22.84 -47.49 32.08
CA ALA A 956 23.95 -47.98 32.91
C ALA A 956 24.41 -47.01 34.02
N ASP A 957 24.17 -45.69 33.92
CA ASP A 957 24.59 -44.71 34.93
C ASP A 957 23.51 -44.45 36.00
N LYS A 958 22.24 -44.72 35.68
CA LYS A 958 21.12 -44.60 36.62
C LYS A 958 21.29 -45.55 37.82
N GLU A 959 21.82 -46.74 37.57
CA GLU A 959 22.08 -47.77 38.59
C GLU A 959 23.32 -47.45 39.45
N LYS A 960 24.36 -46.84 38.86
CA LYS A 960 25.57 -46.39 39.59
C LYS A 960 25.29 -45.17 40.48
N VAL A 961 24.50 -44.22 39.99
CA VAL A 961 24.10 -43.02 40.76
C VAL A 961 23.18 -43.40 41.91
N MET A 962 22.23 -44.33 41.72
CA MET A 962 21.39 -44.82 42.81
C MET A 962 22.20 -45.55 43.90
N LYS A 963 23.26 -46.27 43.51
CA LYS A 963 24.20 -46.89 44.45
C LYS A 963 25.00 -45.84 45.24
N ALA A 964 25.47 -44.78 44.60
CA ALA A 964 26.20 -43.69 45.24
C ALA A 964 25.34 -42.84 46.20
N VAL A 965 24.08 -42.56 45.81
CA VAL A 965 23.12 -41.80 46.63
C VAL A 965 22.68 -42.56 47.87
N SER A 966 22.60 -43.90 47.79
CA SER A 966 22.28 -44.74 48.96
C SER A 966 23.35 -44.72 50.06
N GLY A 967 24.59 -44.35 49.73
CA GLY A 967 25.72 -44.29 50.67
C GLY A 967 25.92 -42.94 51.38
N LEU A 968 25.21 -41.88 50.98
CA LEU A 968 25.44 -40.50 51.46
C LEU A 968 24.27 -39.94 52.31
N SER A 969 23.47 -40.81 52.91
CA SER A 969 22.22 -40.40 53.54
C SER A 969 22.41 -39.61 54.84
N ALA A 970 21.59 -38.57 54.97
CA ALA A 970 21.17 -37.81 56.15
C ALA A 970 22.09 -36.69 56.67
N ALA A 971 23.40 -36.88 56.84
CA ALA A 971 24.23 -35.86 57.52
C ALA A 971 24.60 -34.65 56.63
N ALA A 972 24.90 -34.87 55.35
CA ALA A 972 25.37 -33.82 54.43
C ALA A 972 24.23 -32.89 53.96
N ALA A 973 23.01 -33.41 53.87
CA ALA A 973 21.84 -32.66 53.42
C ALA A 973 21.39 -31.60 54.45
N ALA A 974 21.56 -31.88 55.75
CA ALA A 974 21.22 -30.94 56.81
C ALA A 974 22.20 -29.76 56.90
N ALA A 975 23.49 -30.00 56.64
CA ALA A 975 24.54 -28.97 56.70
C ALA A 975 24.49 -27.97 55.53
N ALA A 976 24.03 -28.39 54.36
CA ALA A 976 23.93 -27.54 53.17
C ALA A 976 22.75 -26.56 53.19
N ALA A 977 21.72 -26.82 54.00
CA ALA A 977 20.50 -26.01 54.05
C ALA A 977 20.62 -24.75 54.93
N THR A 978 21.67 -24.61 55.75
CA THR A 978 21.76 -23.55 56.78
C THR A 978 22.92 -22.57 56.62
N ALA A 979 23.71 -22.61 55.53
CA ALA A 979 24.87 -21.72 55.37
C ALA A 979 24.53 -20.41 54.61
N PRO A 980 24.94 -19.21 55.09
CA PRO A 980 24.64 -17.94 54.43
C PRO A 980 25.44 -17.74 53.14
N ALA A 981 24.85 -17.02 52.18
CA ALA A 981 25.46 -16.70 50.89
C ALA A 981 26.67 -15.76 51.05
N GLY A 982 27.88 -16.33 51.07
CA GLY A 982 29.11 -15.54 51.09
C GLY A 982 30.44 -16.27 51.34
N SER A 983 30.48 -17.54 51.73
CA SER A 983 31.76 -18.24 51.95
C SER A 983 32.31 -18.84 50.64
N GLU A 984 33.42 -18.30 50.14
CA GLU A 984 34.24 -18.93 49.12
C GLU A 984 35.09 -20.09 49.69
N PHE A 985 35.37 -21.04 48.79
CA PHE A 985 36.43 -22.04 48.86
C PHE A 985 36.34 -23.12 49.95
N ASN A 986 35.93 -24.32 49.52
CA ASN A 986 36.44 -25.54 50.15
C ASN A 986 37.64 -26.04 49.32
N PRO A 987 38.88 -25.93 49.82
CA PRO A 987 40.09 -26.29 49.09
C PRO A 987 40.26 -27.79 48.84
N ASP A 988 39.40 -28.64 49.41
CA ASP A 988 39.54 -30.11 49.37
C ASP A 988 38.78 -30.79 48.21
N LEU A 989 38.14 -30.04 47.31
CA LEU A 989 37.40 -30.61 46.16
C LEU A 989 38.27 -30.68 44.89
N SER A 990 38.23 -31.82 44.20
CA SER A 990 38.91 -32.03 42.91
C SER A 990 38.34 -31.15 41.80
N VAL A 991 39.11 -30.93 40.72
CA VAL A 991 38.73 -30.05 39.61
C VAL A 991 37.45 -30.54 38.91
N GLU A 992 37.22 -31.85 38.82
CA GLU A 992 35.95 -32.39 38.29
C GLU A 992 34.75 -32.10 39.22
N GLU A 993 34.94 -32.16 40.54
CA GLU A 993 33.87 -31.89 41.52
C GLU A 993 33.52 -30.39 41.58
N GLN A 994 34.50 -29.51 41.41
CA GLN A 994 34.26 -28.07 41.25
C GLN A 994 33.46 -27.74 39.97
N ASN A 995 33.67 -28.51 38.90
CA ASN A 995 32.89 -28.38 37.66
C ASN A 995 31.47 -28.96 37.79
N ALA A 996 31.30 -30.05 38.53
CA ALA A 996 29.98 -30.60 38.84
C ALA A 996 29.13 -29.63 39.68
N VAL A 997 29.72 -28.96 40.67
CA VAL A 997 29.04 -27.92 41.47
C VAL A 997 28.70 -26.68 40.63
N LYS A 998 29.55 -26.29 39.66
CA LYS A 998 29.23 -25.24 38.66
C LYS A 998 28.07 -25.63 37.75
N HIS A 999 27.98 -26.90 37.34
CA HIS A 999 26.86 -27.41 36.53
C HIS A 999 25.56 -27.55 37.33
N ILE A 1000 25.64 -27.93 38.60
CA ILE A 1000 24.48 -27.94 39.52
C ILE A 1000 23.99 -26.50 39.78
N ARG A 1001 24.89 -25.50 39.85
CA ARG A 1001 24.52 -24.08 39.92
C ARG A 1001 23.83 -23.54 38.66
N ALA A 1002 24.06 -24.13 37.48
CA ALA A 1002 23.29 -23.80 36.28
C ALA A 1002 21.81 -24.22 36.40
N ARG A 1003 21.55 -25.29 37.17
CA ARG A 1003 20.20 -25.69 37.61
C ARG A 1003 19.58 -24.70 38.60
N THR A 1004 20.42 -23.92 39.32
CA THR A 1004 19.99 -22.86 40.26
C THR A 1004 19.81 -21.48 39.60
N MET A 1005 20.46 -21.20 38.45
CA MET A 1005 20.30 -19.94 37.72
C MET A 1005 18.93 -19.78 37.05
N MET A 1006 18.20 -20.89 36.84
CA MET A 1006 16.78 -20.88 36.52
C MET A 1006 16.02 -21.20 37.79
N ARG A 1007 15.80 -20.20 38.65
CA ARG A 1007 14.87 -20.32 39.77
C ARG A 1007 13.50 -20.68 39.19
N THR A 1008 13.15 -21.94 39.35
CA THR A 1008 11.92 -22.57 38.87
C THR A 1008 10.70 -21.87 39.49
N GLU A 1009 10.87 -21.25 40.66
CA GLU A 1009 9.78 -20.62 41.44
C GLU A 1009 9.14 -19.37 40.79
N ASP A 1010 9.83 -18.67 39.88
CA ASP A 1010 9.27 -17.49 39.19
C ASP A 1010 8.76 -17.78 37.75
N THR A 1011 8.94 -19.01 37.26
CA THR A 1011 8.63 -19.39 35.86
C THR A 1011 7.28 -20.11 35.72
N PHE A 1012 6.56 -20.34 36.83
CA PHE A 1012 5.34 -21.17 36.86
C PHE A 1012 4.01 -20.42 36.79
N ASN A 1013 3.96 -19.21 36.20
CA ASN A 1013 2.69 -18.55 35.86
C ASN A 1013 2.75 -18.01 34.43
N ILE A 1014 2.41 -18.86 33.45
CA ILE A 1014 2.63 -18.60 32.03
C ILE A 1014 1.30 -18.88 31.29
N ASN A 1015 0.40 -17.91 31.33
CA ASN A 1015 -0.98 -17.99 30.83
C ASN A 1015 -1.08 -17.41 29.37
N THR A 1016 -2.15 -17.71 28.60
CA THR A 1016 -2.44 -17.31 27.18
C THR A 1016 -2.44 -15.79 26.83
N PHE A 1017 -3.33 -15.21 26.00
CA PHE A 1017 -3.34 -13.75 25.73
C PHE A 1017 -4.66 -13.08 26.12
N GLY A 1018 -5.79 -13.79 26.12
CA GLY A 1018 -7.12 -13.23 26.40
C GLY A 1018 -7.74 -13.65 27.73
N THR A 1019 -7.23 -14.69 28.40
CA THR A 1019 -7.89 -15.31 29.56
C THR A 1019 -7.15 -15.16 30.87
N ASP A 1020 -6.07 -14.39 30.90
CA ASP A 1020 -5.08 -14.53 31.95
C ASP A 1020 -5.03 -13.35 32.90
N ALA A 1021 -5.09 -13.66 34.19
CA ALA A 1021 -4.76 -12.69 35.20
C ALA A 1021 -3.22 -12.53 35.29
N ILE A 1022 -2.68 -11.41 34.80
CA ILE A 1022 -1.32 -10.96 35.14
C ILE A 1022 -1.49 -9.75 36.06
N VAL A 1023 -0.84 -9.77 37.23
CA VAL A 1023 -1.04 -8.73 38.28
C VAL A 1023 -2.54 -8.51 38.62
N GLY A 1024 -3.37 -9.56 38.56
CA GLY A 1024 -4.80 -9.49 38.84
C GLY A 1024 -5.68 -8.96 37.69
N TYR A 1025 -5.10 -8.69 36.51
CA TYR A 1025 -5.82 -8.15 35.35
C TYR A 1025 -5.74 -9.04 34.11
N VAL A 1026 -6.84 -9.13 33.37
CA VAL A 1026 -6.98 -9.71 32.04
C VAL A 1026 -7.11 -8.60 30.99
N PRO A 1027 -6.65 -8.79 29.74
CA PRO A 1027 -6.81 -7.78 28.71
C PRO A 1027 -8.22 -7.81 28.10
N ASN A 1028 -8.81 -6.63 27.96
CA ASN A 1028 -10.05 -6.42 27.23
C ASN A 1028 -9.74 -6.06 25.78
N LEU A 1029 -9.86 -7.01 24.85
CA LEU A 1029 -9.50 -6.83 23.44
C LEU A 1029 -10.72 -6.51 22.57
N VAL A 1030 -11.53 -5.57 23.04
CA VAL A 1030 -12.73 -5.13 22.32
C VAL A 1030 -12.49 -3.71 21.82
N ARG A 1031 -12.62 -3.51 20.50
CA ARG A 1031 -12.45 -2.20 19.86
C ARG A 1031 -13.34 -1.15 20.52
N GLY A 1032 -12.78 0.03 20.78
CA GLY A 1032 -13.43 1.12 21.51
C GLY A 1032 -13.43 0.95 23.03
N SER A 1033 -13.01 -0.21 23.53
CA SER A 1033 -12.86 -0.49 24.96
C SER A 1033 -11.54 -1.24 25.27
N LEU A 1034 -10.53 -1.15 24.39
CA LEU A 1034 -9.21 -1.75 24.61
C LEU A 1034 -8.61 -1.32 25.97
N GLY A 1035 -8.24 -2.28 26.82
CA GLY A 1035 -7.77 -1.97 28.18
C GLY A 1035 -7.53 -3.22 29.01
N LEU A 1036 -7.52 -3.07 30.33
CA LEU A 1036 -7.39 -4.17 31.29
C LEU A 1036 -8.69 -4.29 32.11
N LYS A 1037 -9.02 -5.48 32.60
CA LYS A 1037 -10.14 -5.74 33.51
C LYS A 1037 -9.69 -6.61 34.65
N LYS A 1038 -10.30 -6.50 35.83
CA LYS A 1038 -9.97 -7.37 36.96
C LYS A 1038 -10.43 -8.80 36.66
N ALA A 1039 -9.58 -9.77 36.99
CA ALA A 1039 -9.85 -11.19 36.68
C ALA A 1039 -11.07 -11.77 37.42
N GLU A 1040 -11.52 -11.16 38.52
CA GLU A 1040 -12.68 -11.60 39.29
C GLU A 1040 -14.03 -11.32 38.59
N GLU A 1041 -14.07 -10.36 37.65
CA GLU A 1041 -15.30 -9.97 36.92
C GLU A 1041 -15.62 -10.89 35.72
N THR A 1042 -14.69 -11.77 35.32
CA THR A 1042 -14.81 -12.61 34.11
C THR A 1042 -15.56 -13.94 34.28
N ASN A 1043 -16.16 -14.21 35.45
CA ASN A 1043 -16.99 -15.43 35.67
C ASN A 1043 -18.36 -15.42 34.99
N GLY A 1044 -18.65 -14.46 34.11
CA GLY A 1044 -19.82 -14.48 33.25
C GLY A 1044 -19.56 -13.68 31.99
N VAL A 1045 -19.95 -14.25 30.84
CA VAL A 1045 -20.00 -13.59 29.51
C VAL A 1045 -18.68 -13.62 28.71
N VAL A 1046 -18.36 -14.79 28.16
CA VAL A 1046 -17.62 -14.88 26.88
C VAL A 1046 -18.65 -14.67 25.77
N VAL A 1047 -18.81 -13.44 25.28
CA VAL A 1047 -19.52 -13.18 24.02
C VAL A 1047 -18.49 -12.96 22.93
N VAL A 1048 -18.36 -14.00 22.12
CA VAL A 1048 -17.71 -13.99 20.81
C VAL A 1048 -18.50 -13.05 19.90
N ALA A 1049 -17.86 -12.00 19.38
CA ALA A 1049 -18.34 -11.29 18.20
C ALA A 1049 -17.27 -11.40 17.11
N ALA A 1050 -17.70 -11.92 15.96
CA ALA A 1050 -16.92 -12.46 14.85
C ALA A 1050 -16.14 -11.44 14.02
#